data_AF-A0A918FQC1-F1
#
_entry.id   AF-A0A918FQC1-F1
#
_cell.length_a   1.000
_cell.length_b   1.000
_cell.length_c   1.000
_cell.angle_alpha   90.00
_cell.angle_beta   90.00
_cell.angle_gamma   90.00
#
_symmetry.space_group_name_H-M   'P 1'
#
loop_
_entity.id
_entity.type
_entity.pdbx_description
1 polymer ?
#
loop_
_entity_poly.entity_id
_entity_poly.type
_entity_poly.pdbx_seq_one_letter_code
_entity_poly.pdbx_strand_id
1 'polypeptide(L)'
;MTGDSAASAPGRSGARPERPVGRDMPGSRSARLLEHGFLRGGVRNSPVLRLLLRWVRRPLLPVMRLWRRNIQLKVVATTLLMSLGVVLLLGFVVIGQVRNGLLDAKVRASQSQATGGFAVAKQKADEAVGSGSGADGAAPAGGRGSPNVTEWMSELVLSLSSGGQGAFDVVTLPPVNDSGGGRGPRASGFVDPNKSIPENLRERVDSGTGAVQSYSRIMYLSDKESQPAVVIGKQVNDPKGEAYELYYLFPLTQEEKSLSLVKGTLATAGLFVVVLLGAIAWLVVRQVVTPVRMAAGIAERLSAGRLQERMKVTGEDDIARLGEAFNKMAQNLQLKIQQLEDLSRMQRRFVSDVSHELRTPLTTVRMAADVIHDARVDFDPVTARSAELLADQLDRFETLLADLLEISRFDAGAAALEAEPIDLREVVRRVVSGAAPLAERKGTTVRVLGDQQPVVAEADARRVERVLRNLVVNAVEHGEGKDVIVKLAAAGGAVAIAVRDYGVGLKPGEATRVFSRFWRADPARARTTGGTGLGLSIALEDARLHGGWLQAWGEPGGGSQFRLTLPRTADEPLRGSPIPLEPKDSRRNRGELDDAGVPRGGGQKSATVPAQPATEQASAARTSLTPRTATTSPTADPTALPGNGARVVSRPVPGGGAGGARQHDDEPAPRTTADSRGPDRADTAGAAGNLGPVDDAAHTASRGNPDLSHAGAEGADEQQEARRGR
;
A
#
# COMPACT_ATOMS: atom_id res chain seq x y z
N MET A 1 46.41 -65.79 -1.90
CA MET A 1 47.62 -64.94 -1.84
C MET A 1 47.16 -63.51 -1.63
N THR A 2 47.64 -62.69 -0.70
CA THR A 2 48.43 -62.89 0.55
C THR A 2 48.54 -61.48 1.17
N GLY A 3 48.14 -61.19 2.41
CA GLY A 3 47.37 -61.98 3.38
C GLY A 3 46.62 -61.06 4.36
N ASP A 4 45.92 -61.68 5.32
CA ASP A 4 45.92 -61.39 6.77
C ASP A 4 45.70 -59.97 7.33
N SER A 5 44.92 -59.77 8.41
CA SER A 5 43.99 -60.68 9.11
C SER A 5 42.99 -59.94 10.03
N ALA A 6 42.19 -60.73 10.80
CA ALA A 6 41.29 -60.40 11.93
C ALA A 6 41.70 -59.23 12.88
N ALA A 7 40.85 -58.61 13.73
CA ALA A 7 39.38 -58.47 13.92
C ALA A 7 39.18 -57.39 15.07
N SER A 8 38.06 -57.08 15.73
CA SER A 8 36.66 -57.58 15.80
C SER A 8 35.70 -56.48 16.36
N ALA A 9 34.44 -56.85 16.70
CA ALA A 9 33.45 -56.06 17.47
C ALA A 9 33.50 -56.43 18.99
N PRO A 10 32.81 -55.78 19.97
CA PRO A 10 31.58 -54.92 19.92
C PRO A 10 31.72 -53.55 20.65
N GLY A 11 30.71 -52.67 20.79
CA GLY A 11 29.36 -52.58 20.20
C GLY A 11 28.49 -51.47 20.86
N ARG A 12 27.52 -50.91 20.11
CA ARG A 12 26.40 -49.95 20.48
C ARG A 12 26.64 -48.96 21.66
N SER A 13 26.47 -47.65 21.50
CA SER A 13 25.21 -47.05 21.02
C SER A 13 25.28 -45.55 20.61
N GLY A 14 24.50 -45.17 19.58
CA GLY A 14 23.72 -43.91 19.56
C GLY A 14 24.39 -42.58 19.19
N ALA A 15 24.33 -42.20 17.90
CA ALA A 15 24.28 -40.80 17.44
C ALA A 15 23.66 -40.71 16.03
N ARG A 16 23.19 -39.51 15.63
CA ARG A 16 22.60 -39.25 14.29
C ARG A 16 23.69 -39.01 13.23
N PRO A 17 23.54 -39.49 11.98
CA PRO A 17 24.28 -38.96 10.84
C PRO A 17 23.59 -37.70 10.27
N GLU A 18 24.38 -36.78 9.72
CA GLU A 18 23.90 -35.52 9.13
C GLU A 18 23.48 -35.65 7.65
N ARG A 19 22.63 -34.72 7.19
CA ARG A 19 22.43 -34.38 5.76
C ARG A 19 21.81 -32.96 5.64
N PRO A 20 21.93 -32.28 4.49
CA PRO A 20 23.06 -31.36 4.30
C PRO A 20 22.63 -29.88 4.21
N VAL A 21 23.60 -28.98 4.35
CA VAL A 21 23.40 -27.53 4.21
C VAL A 21 23.05 -27.15 2.76
N GLY A 22 21.88 -26.53 2.58
CA GLY A 22 21.45 -25.93 1.32
C GLY A 22 22.32 -24.74 0.92
N ARG A 23 22.51 -24.56 -0.39
CA ARG A 23 23.51 -23.66 -0.99
C ARG A 23 22.84 -22.52 -1.74
N ASP A 24 22.99 -21.29 -1.26
CA ASP A 24 22.45 -20.09 -1.90
C ASP A 24 23.55 -19.09 -2.30
N MET A 25 23.35 -18.44 -3.45
CA MET A 25 24.30 -17.55 -4.15
C MET A 25 23.51 -16.64 -5.13
N PRO A 26 24.04 -15.49 -5.58
CA PRO A 26 24.95 -14.54 -4.93
C PRO A 26 24.38 -13.11 -4.93
N GLY A 27 25.02 -12.16 -4.22
CA GLY A 27 24.60 -10.74 -4.22
C GLY A 27 25.73 -9.74 -3.95
N SER A 28 25.76 -8.65 -4.72
CA SER A 28 26.57 -7.42 -4.55
C SER A 28 28.05 -7.56 -4.13
N ARG A 29 28.96 -7.51 -5.11
CA ARG A 29 30.39 -7.22 -4.89
C ARG A 29 30.59 -5.72 -4.57
N SER A 30 30.51 -5.33 -3.30
CA SER A 30 30.77 -3.92 -2.90
C SER A 30 31.33 -3.73 -1.48
N ALA A 31 31.75 -4.81 -0.80
CA ALA A 31 32.14 -4.76 0.62
C ALA A 31 33.45 -5.54 0.93
N ARG A 32 34.48 -5.41 0.09
CA ARG A 32 35.84 -5.94 0.34
C ARG A 32 36.93 -4.99 -0.17
N LEU A 33 37.14 -3.88 0.54
CA LEU A 33 38.29 -2.98 0.33
C LEU A 33 38.65 -2.10 1.55
N LEU A 34 38.12 -2.43 2.74
CA LEU A 34 38.39 -1.73 4.01
C LEU A 34 38.63 -2.73 5.15
N GLU A 35 39.54 -3.68 4.95
CA GLU A 35 39.95 -4.66 5.98
C GLU A 35 41.47 -4.84 6.01
N HIS A 36 42.22 -3.74 5.96
CA HIS A 36 43.64 -3.70 6.28
C HIS A 36 44.02 -2.33 6.86
N GLY A 37 44.75 -2.35 7.98
CA GLY A 37 45.39 -1.15 8.55
C GLY A 37 44.70 -0.56 9.80
N PHE A 38 45.49 -0.41 10.86
CA PHE A 38 45.35 0.57 11.94
C PHE A 38 43.98 0.77 12.62
N LEU A 39 43.74 -0.01 13.68
CA LEU A 39 43.54 0.55 15.04
C LEU A 39 43.60 -0.57 16.11
N ARG A 40 44.81 -1.06 16.39
CA ARG A 40 45.05 -2.03 17.48
C ARG A 40 45.56 -1.32 18.74
N GLY A 41 44.72 -0.44 19.29
CA GLY A 41 44.94 0.31 20.54
C GLY A 41 43.68 0.25 21.41
N GLY A 42 43.83 -0.06 22.71
CA GLY A 42 42.71 -0.56 23.52
C GLY A 42 41.85 0.53 24.18
N VAL A 43 40.61 0.71 23.73
CA VAL A 43 39.53 1.30 24.53
C VAL A 43 38.23 0.48 24.39
N ARG A 44 38.16 -0.66 25.09
CA ARG A 44 36.89 -1.34 25.41
C ARG A 44 36.60 -1.16 26.90
N ASN A 45 35.34 -0.83 27.22
CA ASN A 45 34.79 -0.62 28.58
C ASN A 45 35.04 0.76 29.24
N SER A 46 34.69 1.87 28.57
CA SER A 46 34.19 3.02 29.34
C SER A 46 32.71 2.78 29.70
N PRO A 47 32.30 2.88 30.98
CA PRO A 47 30.89 2.73 31.37
C PRO A 47 30.05 3.90 30.83
N VAL A 48 30.66 5.08 30.69
CA VAL A 48 30.06 6.30 30.13
C VAL A 48 29.43 6.05 28.75
N LEU A 49 30.13 5.36 27.84
CA LEU A 49 29.60 5.09 26.49
C LEU A 49 28.37 4.17 26.53
N ARG A 50 28.33 3.20 27.45
CA ARG A 50 27.16 2.33 27.66
C ARG A 50 25.98 3.08 28.29
N LEU A 51 26.27 4.06 29.16
CA LEU A 51 25.26 4.94 29.74
C LEU A 51 24.64 5.84 28.65
N LEU A 52 25.47 6.48 27.83
CA LEU A 52 25.07 7.29 26.67
C LEU A 52 24.19 6.49 25.69
N LEU A 53 24.61 5.28 25.30
CA LEU A 53 23.79 4.42 24.44
C LEU A 53 22.44 4.01 25.08
N ARG A 54 22.37 3.85 26.41
CA ARG A 54 21.09 3.60 27.11
C ARG A 54 20.21 4.84 27.17
N TRP A 55 20.78 6.01 27.41
CA TRP A 55 20.07 7.29 27.42
C TRP A 55 19.47 7.61 26.05
N VAL A 56 20.23 7.41 24.96
CA VAL A 56 19.77 7.61 23.59
C VAL A 56 18.73 6.56 23.16
N ARG A 57 18.87 5.29 23.56
CA ARG A 57 17.92 4.23 23.13
C ARG A 57 16.54 4.29 23.77
N ARG A 58 16.39 4.81 25.00
CA ARG A 58 15.09 4.85 25.70
C ARG A 58 14.03 5.73 25.00
N PRO A 59 14.28 7.00 24.61
CA PRO A 59 13.33 7.81 23.86
C PRO A 59 13.21 7.40 22.38
N LEU A 60 14.21 6.72 21.80
CA LEU A 60 14.16 6.29 20.40
C LEU A 60 13.05 5.27 20.11
N LEU A 61 12.73 4.36 21.03
CA LEU A 61 11.74 3.31 20.80
C LEU A 61 10.31 3.82 20.49
N PRO A 62 9.71 4.75 21.27
CA PRO A 62 8.42 5.35 20.89
C PRO A 62 8.52 6.20 19.61
N VAL A 63 9.61 6.95 19.41
CA VAL A 63 9.84 7.74 18.19
C VAL A 63 9.89 6.84 16.94
N MET A 64 10.55 5.67 17.01
CA MET A 64 10.59 4.69 15.91
C MET A 64 9.21 4.08 15.61
N ARG A 65 8.31 3.95 16.59
CA ARG A 65 6.91 3.54 16.36
C ARG A 65 6.12 4.63 15.64
N LEU A 66 6.26 5.89 16.07
CA LEU A 66 5.64 7.05 15.41
C LEU A 66 6.15 7.23 13.97
N TRP A 67 7.45 7.10 13.75
CA TRP A 67 8.11 7.19 12.44
C TRP A 67 7.66 6.10 11.46
N ARG A 68 7.36 4.87 11.95
CA ARG A 68 6.74 3.82 11.14
C ARG A 68 5.26 4.07 10.83
N ARG A 69 4.52 4.75 11.72
CA ARG A 69 3.06 4.96 11.57
C ARG A 69 2.67 6.23 10.83
N ASN A 70 3.54 7.25 10.75
CA ASN A 70 3.23 8.51 10.06
C ASN A 70 4.21 8.85 8.93
N ILE A 71 3.75 8.66 7.68
CA ILE A 71 4.47 9.06 6.45
C ILE A 71 4.77 10.56 6.43
N GLN A 72 3.90 11.41 6.97
CA GLN A 72 4.11 12.87 7.03
C GLN A 72 5.38 13.21 7.82
N LEU A 73 5.49 12.64 9.03
CA LEU A 73 6.65 12.80 9.90
C LEU A 73 7.90 12.17 9.29
N LYS A 74 7.77 11.04 8.59
CA LYS A 74 8.88 10.43 7.85
C LYS A 74 9.42 11.37 6.77
N VAL A 75 8.57 11.89 5.87
CA VAL A 75 8.98 12.76 4.75
C VAL A 75 9.64 14.04 5.28
N VAL A 76 8.97 14.78 6.18
CA VAL A 76 9.52 16.03 6.73
C VAL A 76 10.84 15.78 7.45
N ALA A 77 10.94 14.74 8.29
CA ALA A 77 12.19 14.41 8.97
C ALA A 77 13.31 14.01 8.00
N THR A 78 13.03 13.26 6.93
CA THR A 78 14.07 12.93 5.93
C THR A 78 14.55 14.16 5.17
N THR A 79 13.65 15.06 4.76
CA THR A 79 14.03 16.30 4.07
C THR A 79 14.84 17.22 4.97
N LEU A 80 14.46 17.35 6.24
CA LEU A 80 15.13 18.22 7.22
C LEU A 80 16.49 17.65 7.66
N LEU A 81 16.63 16.32 7.76
CA LEU A 81 17.94 15.67 7.99
C LEU A 81 18.87 15.80 6.78
N MET A 82 18.34 15.67 5.56
CA MET A 82 19.11 15.90 4.32
C MET A 82 19.60 17.35 4.24
N SER A 83 18.72 18.33 4.46
CA SER A 83 19.09 19.75 4.36
C SER A 83 20.07 20.17 5.47
N LEU A 84 19.88 19.70 6.71
CA LEU A 84 20.83 19.90 7.80
C LEU A 84 22.21 19.31 7.46
N GLY A 85 22.27 18.12 6.85
CA GLY A 85 23.51 17.50 6.38
C GLY A 85 24.24 18.33 5.33
N VAL A 86 23.51 18.87 4.34
CA VAL A 86 24.06 19.75 3.30
C VAL A 86 24.55 21.07 3.88
N VAL A 87 23.78 21.70 4.78
CA VAL A 87 24.15 22.97 5.44
C VAL A 87 25.40 22.78 6.32
N LEU A 88 25.51 21.69 7.08
CA LEU A 88 26.69 21.39 7.88
C LEU A 88 27.93 21.10 7.02
N LEU A 89 27.78 20.38 5.91
CA LEU A 89 28.88 20.09 4.98
C LEU A 89 29.39 21.37 4.33
N LEU A 90 28.50 22.21 3.79
CA LEU A 90 28.85 23.49 3.17
C LEU A 90 29.48 24.45 4.19
N GLY A 91 28.90 24.56 5.38
CA GLY A 91 29.43 25.36 6.47
C GLY A 91 30.85 24.93 6.86
N PHE A 92 31.11 23.63 6.98
CA PHE A 92 32.45 23.11 7.27
C PHE A 92 33.47 23.47 6.18
N VAL A 93 33.11 23.34 4.90
CA VAL A 93 33.98 23.69 3.77
C VAL A 93 34.29 25.19 3.77
N VAL A 94 33.28 26.06 3.89
CA VAL A 94 33.47 27.52 3.85
C VAL A 94 34.25 28.02 5.07
N ILE A 95 33.95 27.52 6.28
CA ILE A 95 34.72 27.86 7.49
C ILE A 95 36.18 27.40 7.37
N GLY A 96 36.43 26.24 6.75
CA GLY A 96 37.77 25.75 6.45
C GLY A 96 38.54 26.65 5.47
N GLN A 97 37.90 27.00 4.35
CA GLN A 97 38.48 27.90 3.34
C GLN A 97 38.79 29.29 3.92
N VAL A 98 37.84 29.91 4.61
CA VAL A 98 38.02 31.25 5.20
C VAL A 98 39.11 31.25 6.27
N ARG A 99 39.12 30.25 7.18
CA ARG A 99 40.18 30.14 8.19
C ARG A 99 41.56 30.01 7.56
N ASN A 100 41.70 29.10 6.60
CA ASN A 100 43.01 28.85 5.98
C ASN A 100 43.47 30.07 5.16
N GLY A 101 42.57 30.72 4.41
CA GLY A 101 42.88 31.93 3.65
C GLY A 101 43.30 33.12 4.53
N LEU A 102 42.61 33.34 5.66
CA LEU A 102 42.99 34.38 6.63
C LEU A 102 44.37 34.09 7.26
N LEU A 103 44.65 32.85 7.65
CA LEU A 103 45.95 32.46 8.22
C LEU A 103 47.08 32.59 7.20
N ASP A 104 46.92 32.07 5.98
CA ASP A 104 47.94 32.16 4.93
C ASP A 104 48.24 33.61 4.54
N ALA A 105 47.21 34.48 4.46
CA ALA A 105 47.39 35.90 4.18
C ALA A 105 48.15 36.60 5.32
N LYS A 106 47.76 36.36 6.57
CA LYS A 106 48.40 36.95 7.75
C LYS A 106 49.85 36.49 7.90
N VAL A 107 50.13 35.18 7.74
CA VAL A 107 51.50 34.63 7.78
C VAL A 107 52.40 35.28 6.73
N ARG A 108 51.93 35.43 5.48
CA ARG A 108 52.71 36.08 4.41
C ARG A 108 52.98 37.56 4.70
N ALA A 109 51.98 38.29 5.19
CA ALA A 109 52.12 39.69 5.59
C ALA A 109 53.13 39.83 6.74
N SER A 110 52.98 39.03 7.79
CA SER A 110 53.90 38.97 8.93
C SER A 110 55.33 38.62 8.52
N GLN A 111 55.52 37.65 7.62
CA GLN A 111 56.85 37.27 7.13
C GLN A 111 57.51 38.42 6.34
N SER A 112 56.75 39.14 5.52
CA SER A 112 57.24 40.32 4.80
C SER A 112 57.63 41.44 5.77
N GLN A 113 56.77 41.77 6.74
CA GLN A 113 57.02 42.79 7.76
C GLN A 113 58.23 42.46 8.65
N ALA A 114 58.33 41.22 9.14
CA ALA A 114 59.48 40.77 9.92
C ALA A 114 60.78 40.81 9.10
N THR A 115 60.75 40.42 7.81
CA THR A 115 61.93 40.48 6.93
C THR A 115 62.42 41.91 6.72
N GLY A 116 61.51 42.87 6.53
CA GLY A 116 61.86 44.30 6.52
C GLY A 116 62.42 44.78 7.87
N GLY A 117 61.79 44.35 8.97
CA GLY A 117 62.26 44.64 10.33
C GLY A 117 63.68 44.15 10.61
N PHE A 118 64.01 42.91 10.23
CA PHE A 118 65.37 42.36 10.32
C PHE A 118 66.40 43.13 9.47
N ALA A 119 65.98 43.70 8.33
CA ALA A 119 66.86 44.53 7.51
C ALA A 119 67.13 45.89 8.17
N VAL A 120 66.10 46.55 8.72
CA VAL A 120 66.27 47.80 9.51
C VAL A 120 67.09 47.56 10.77
N ALA A 121 66.91 46.41 11.44
CA ALA A 121 67.70 46.04 12.61
C ALA A 121 69.19 45.89 12.29
N LYS A 122 69.52 45.31 11.13
CA LYS A 122 70.91 45.27 10.64
C LYS A 122 71.42 46.67 10.29
N GLN A 123 70.66 47.45 9.52
CA GLN A 123 71.08 48.81 9.14
C GLN A 123 71.40 49.66 10.39
N LYS A 124 70.57 49.60 11.44
CA LYS A 124 70.83 50.29 12.71
C LYS A 124 72.02 49.76 13.51
N ALA A 125 72.48 48.54 13.23
CA ALA A 125 73.75 48.04 13.78
C ALA A 125 74.93 48.57 12.97
N ASP A 126 74.86 48.50 11.63
CA ASP A 126 75.88 49.00 10.71
C ASP A 126 76.11 50.54 10.89
N GLU A 127 75.04 51.31 11.07
CA GLU A 127 75.08 52.77 11.38
C GLU A 127 75.71 53.08 12.75
N ALA A 128 75.46 52.25 13.76
CA ALA A 128 76.04 52.37 15.10
C ALA A 128 77.53 51.96 15.15
N VAL A 129 78.02 51.24 14.14
CA VAL A 129 79.46 51.02 13.92
C VAL A 129 80.09 52.24 13.22
N GLY A 130 79.50 52.70 12.11
CA GLY A 130 80.05 53.80 11.31
C GLY A 130 80.15 55.14 12.05
N SER A 131 79.23 55.40 12.97
CA SER A 131 79.27 56.59 13.86
C SER A 131 80.42 56.57 14.88
N GLY A 132 81.13 55.44 15.04
CA GLY A 132 82.37 55.35 15.80
C GLY A 132 83.64 55.70 15.00
N SER A 133 83.56 55.91 13.68
CA SER A 133 84.72 55.97 12.79
C SER A 133 84.72 57.18 11.83
N GLY A 134 84.58 58.41 12.35
CA GLY A 134 84.64 59.60 11.48
C GLY A 134 84.63 60.97 12.16
N ALA A 135 85.76 61.38 12.76
CA ALA A 135 86.17 62.80 12.89
C ALA A 135 87.62 62.92 13.42
N ASP A 136 88.55 63.40 12.60
CA ASP A 136 89.84 63.92 13.08
C ASP A 136 89.65 65.38 13.52
N GLY A 137 89.95 65.70 14.80
CA GLY A 137 89.87 67.09 15.28
C GLY A 137 89.78 67.27 16.79
N ALA A 138 90.94 67.30 17.47
CA ALA A 138 91.13 67.64 18.89
C ALA A 138 90.51 66.69 19.95
N ALA A 139 91.09 66.74 21.15
CA ALA A 139 90.69 65.98 22.35
C ALA A 139 90.76 66.92 23.58
N PRO A 140 90.26 66.53 24.77
CA PRO A 140 91.06 65.63 25.61
C PRO A 140 90.30 64.56 26.41
N ALA A 141 91.04 63.52 26.81
CA ALA A 141 90.88 62.70 28.02
C ALA A 141 89.47 62.53 28.63
N GLY A 142 88.65 61.70 27.99
CA GLY A 142 87.49 61.03 28.59
C GLY A 142 87.39 59.62 28.00
N GLY A 143 86.87 58.65 28.75
CA GLY A 143 86.84 57.26 28.31
C GLY A 143 86.05 57.08 27.00
N ARG A 144 86.73 56.67 25.92
CA ARG A 144 86.07 56.27 24.65
C ARG A 144 85.30 54.97 24.88
N GLY A 145 84.08 55.08 25.41
CA GLY A 145 83.20 53.95 25.63
C GLY A 145 82.87 53.27 24.31
N SER A 146 83.00 51.94 24.27
CA SER A 146 82.34 51.15 23.22
C SER A 146 80.84 51.42 23.25
N PRO A 147 80.12 51.34 22.10
CA PRO A 147 78.69 51.64 22.05
C PRO A 147 77.92 50.89 23.15
N ASN A 148 77.04 51.62 23.83
CA ASN A 148 76.25 51.12 24.96
C ASN A 148 75.15 50.18 24.44
N VAL A 149 75.50 48.92 24.19
CA VAL A 149 74.60 47.89 23.63
C VAL A 149 73.29 47.79 24.41
N THR A 150 73.33 47.95 25.73
CA THR A 150 72.13 47.94 26.59
C THR A 150 71.17 49.09 26.26
N GLU A 151 71.67 50.27 25.93
CA GLU A 151 70.88 51.44 25.54
C GLU A 151 70.44 51.35 24.07
N TRP A 152 71.35 51.00 23.16
CA TRP A 152 71.03 50.74 21.75
C TRP A 152 69.97 49.64 21.56
N MET A 153 70.02 48.53 22.31
CA MET A 153 68.95 47.50 22.30
C MET A 153 67.62 48.03 22.85
N SER A 154 67.63 49.03 23.74
CA SER A 154 66.41 49.67 24.24
C SER A 154 65.74 50.48 23.13
N GLU A 155 66.52 51.33 22.47
CA GLU A 155 66.06 52.18 21.38
C GLU A 155 65.68 51.34 20.14
N LEU A 156 66.43 50.28 19.85
CA LEU A 156 66.14 49.35 18.76
C LEU A 156 64.77 48.70 18.95
N VAL A 157 64.50 48.07 20.10
CA VAL A 157 63.20 47.41 20.34
C VAL A 157 62.05 48.42 20.35
N LEU A 158 62.26 49.63 20.88
CA LEU A 158 61.25 50.69 20.84
C LEU A 158 60.96 51.17 19.41
N SER A 159 62.01 51.43 18.61
CA SER A 159 61.90 51.95 17.24
C SER A 159 61.54 50.91 16.18
N LEU A 160 61.75 49.62 16.45
CA LEU A 160 61.24 48.51 15.65
C LEU A 160 59.79 48.13 16.01
N SER A 161 59.27 48.54 17.18
CA SER A 161 57.90 48.23 17.60
C SER A 161 56.85 48.91 16.72
N SER A 162 55.61 48.41 16.71
CA SER A 162 54.52 48.99 15.90
C SER A 162 53.94 50.32 16.46
N GLY A 163 54.76 51.15 17.11
CA GLY A 163 54.37 52.48 17.62
C GLY A 163 53.19 52.47 18.59
N GLY A 164 53.02 51.40 19.37
CA GLY A 164 51.87 51.22 20.27
C GLY A 164 50.55 50.81 19.60
N GLN A 165 50.48 50.73 18.26
CA GLN A 165 49.25 50.35 17.53
C GLN A 165 48.87 48.86 17.66
N GLY A 166 49.71 48.03 18.29
CA GLY A 166 49.42 46.61 18.55
C GLY A 166 49.35 45.73 17.30
N ALA A 167 49.97 46.14 16.19
CA ALA A 167 50.02 45.35 14.96
C ALA A 167 51.00 44.18 15.08
N PHE A 168 52.10 44.38 15.83
CA PHE A 168 53.05 43.36 16.25
C PHE A 168 53.89 43.88 17.43
N ASP A 169 54.34 42.94 18.26
CA ASP A 169 55.32 43.21 19.31
C ASP A 169 56.70 42.68 18.92
N VAL A 170 57.76 43.35 19.39
CA VAL A 170 59.16 43.04 19.12
C VAL A 170 59.85 42.61 20.41
N VAL A 171 60.58 41.51 20.36
CA VAL A 171 61.31 40.95 21.51
C VAL A 171 62.73 40.62 21.10
N THR A 172 63.72 40.95 21.92
CA THR A 172 65.09 40.44 21.79
C THR A 172 65.45 39.54 22.96
N LEU A 173 66.18 38.47 22.65
CA LEU A 173 66.78 37.54 23.60
C LEU A 173 68.28 37.39 23.29
N PRO A 174 69.13 37.18 24.30
CA PRO A 174 70.50 36.72 24.03
C PRO A 174 70.48 35.29 23.51
N PRO A 175 71.49 34.85 22.73
CA PRO A 175 71.64 33.45 22.32
C PRO A 175 71.61 32.50 23.51
N VAL A 176 71.17 31.26 23.29
CA VAL A 176 70.98 30.24 24.36
C VAL A 176 72.23 30.04 25.24
N ASN A 177 73.42 30.31 24.71
CA ASN A 177 74.71 30.11 25.39
C ASN A 177 75.37 31.41 25.93
N ASP A 178 74.85 32.62 25.67
CA ASP A 178 75.40 33.88 26.22
C ASP A 178 74.49 34.44 27.33
N SER A 179 75.00 34.50 28.55
CA SER A 179 74.33 35.11 29.71
C SER A 179 75.08 36.34 30.25
N GLY A 180 76.13 36.80 29.56
CA GLY A 180 77.18 37.64 30.14
C GLY A 180 77.39 39.00 29.46
N GLY A 181 76.58 40.00 29.80
CA GLY A 181 76.93 41.41 29.58
C GLY A 181 75.87 42.25 28.89
N GLY A 182 74.89 42.75 29.65
CA GLY A 182 73.99 43.84 29.22
C GLY A 182 72.91 43.49 28.18
N ARG A 183 73.05 42.37 27.45
CA ARG A 183 72.10 41.83 26.44
C ARG A 183 70.86 41.13 27.04
N GLY A 184 70.38 41.61 28.18
CA GLY A 184 69.22 41.01 28.85
C GLY A 184 67.93 41.12 28.01
N PRO A 185 66.97 40.18 28.17
CA PRO A 185 65.70 40.16 27.42
C PRO A 185 64.98 41.51 27.38
N ARG A 186 64.60 41.98 26.18
CA ARG A 186 63.79 43.20 25.98
C ARG A 186 62.53 42.89 25.19
N ALA A 187 61.46 43.65 25.44
CA ALA A 187 60.18 43.51 24.75
C ALA A 187 59.48 44.86 24.59
N SER A 188 58.76 45.04 23.47
CA SER A 188 57.69 46.04 23.37
C SER A 188 56.40 45.55 24.04
N GLY A 189 55.42 46.44 24.19
CA GLY A 189 54.03 46.08 24.53
C GLY A 189 53.81 45.37 25.87
N PHE A 190 54.80 45.37 26.76
CA PHE A 190 54.85 44.58 28.00
C PHE A 190 54.71 43.06 27.77
N VAL A 191 55.24 42.54 26.66
CA VAL A 191 55.30 41.08 26.42
C VAL A 191 56.28 40.40 27.38
N ASP A 192 55.92 39.24 27.91
CA ASP A 192 56.83 38.34 28.64
C ASP A 192 57.72 37.58 27.62
N PRO A 193 59.04 37.85 27.54
CA PRO A 193 59.90 37.23 26.54
C PRO A 193 59.98 35.70 26.68
N ASN A 194 60.04 35.23 27.93
CA ASN A 194 60.35 33.84 28.27
C ASN A 194 59.13 32.93 28.14
N LYS A 195 57.91 33.46 28.32
CA LYS A 195 56.67 32.69 28.16
C LYS A 195 56.03 32.80 26.77
N SER A 196 56.37 33.81 25.98
CA SER A 196 55.73 34.05 24.67
C SER A 196 56.45 33.37 23.50
N ILE A 197 57.76 33.14 23.61
CA ILE A 197 58.59 32.51 22.59
C ILE A 197 58.87 31.06 23.03
N PRO A 198 58.37 30.04 22.32
CA PRO A 198 58.58 28.65 22.72
C PRO A 198 60.03 28.22 22.44
N GLU A 199 60.58 27.38 23.32
CA GLU A 199 61.98 26.93 23.29
C GLU A 199 62.36 26.31 21.94
N ASN A 200 61.47 25.52 21.34
CA ASN A 200 61.68 24.90 20.03
C ASN A 200 61.77 25.90 18.86
N LEU A 201 61.38 27.16 19.03
CA LEU A 201 61.63 28.23 18.08
C LEU A 201 63.00 28.88 18.33
N ARG A 202 63.46 28.96 19.59
CA ARG A 202 64.79 29.47 19.95
C ARG A 202 65.89 28.58 19.39
N GLU A 203 65.81 27.28 19.64
CA GLU A 203 66.74 26.27 19.08
C GLU A 203 66.90 26.43 17.55
N ARG A 204 65.80 26.60 16.83
CA ARG A 204 65.78 26.72 15.36
C ARG A 204 66.29 28.07 14.84
N VAL A 205 66.31 29.11 15.67
CA VAL A 205 66.86 30.44 15.36
C VAL A 205 68.35 30.50 15.68
N ASP A 206 68.78 29.88 16.79
CA ASP A 206 70.20 29.76 17.14
C ASP A 206 70.95 28.84 16.16
N SER A 207 70.31 27.75 15.71
CA SER A 207 70.87 26.83 14.72
C SER A 207 70.71 27.27 13.25
N GLY A 208 70.25 28.49 12.96
CA GLY A 208 69.70 28.83 11.64
C GLY A 208 69.90 30.27 11.18
N THR A 209 70.53 30.45 10.01
CA THR A 209 70.79 31.77 9.39
C THR A 209 69.56 32.42 8.73
N GLY A 210 68.45 31.70 8.60
CA GLY A 210 67.20 32.16 7.99
C GLY A 210 66.19 32.70 9.01
N ALA A 211 65.16 33.40 8.53
CA ALA A 211 64.01 33.74 9.37
C ALA A 211 63.12 32.50 9.58
N VAL A 212 62.73 32.23 10.82
CA VAL A 212 62.04 31.02 11.25
C VAL A 212 60.71 31.37 11.92
N GLN A 213 59.65 30.65 11.59
CA GLN A 213 58.33 30.86 12.19
C GLN A 213 57.85 29.70 13.09
N SER A 214 57.00 30.04 14.06
CA SER A 214 56.16 29.12 14.84
C SER A 214 54.84 29.79 15.23
N TYR A 215 53.85 28.99 15.64
CA TYR A 215 52.64 29.50 16.28
C TYR A 215 52.80 29.45 17.80
N SER A 216 52.42 30.52 18.49
CA SER A 216 52.50 30.62 19.96
C SER A 216 51.29 31.38 20.52
N ARG A 217 51.30 31.68 21.82
CA ARG A 217 50.48 32.73 22.41
C ARG A 217 51.38 33.78 23.06
N ILE A 218 51.09 35.04 22.79
CA ILE A 218 51.68 36.17 23.52
C ILE A 218 51.17 36.11 24.95
N MET A 219 52.09 36.18 25.90
CA MET A 219 51.85 36.40 27.32
C MET A 219 52.30 37.83 27.64
N TYR A 220 51.51 38.57 28.41
CA TYR A 220 51.87 39.91 28.85
C TYR A 220 52.31 39.88 30.32
N LEU A 221 53.18 40.81 30.68
CA LEU A 221 53.63 41.08 32.05
C LEU A 221 52.62 41.92 32.84
N SER A 222 51.57 42.41 32.17
CA SER A 222 50.39 43.07 32.73
C SER A 222 49.16 42.17 32.63
N ASP A 223 48.05 42.55 33.29
CA ASP A 223 46.79 41.79 33.33
C ASP A 223 46.03 41.67 31.98
N LYS A 224 46.72 41.88 30.86
CA LYS A 224 46.17 41.77 29.50
C LYS A 224 46.08 40.28 29.10
N GLU A 225 44.89 39.85 28.67
CA GLU A 225 44.65 38.47 28.26
C GLU A 225 45.66 37.97 27.21
N SER A 226 46.07 36.70 27.35
CA SER A 226 46.95 36.01 26.40
C SER A 226 46.32 35.92 25.01
N GLN A 227 47.06 36.24 23.96
CA GLN A 227 46.56 36.28 22.57
C GLN A 227 47.30 35.28 21.69
N PRO A 228 46.63 34.50 20.82
CA PRO A 228 47.32 33.64 19.86
C PRO A 228 48.07 34.49 18.82
N ALA A 229 49.24 34.03 18.39
CA ALA A 229 50.11 34.78 17.49
C ALA A 229 50.96 33.88 16.59
N VAL A 230 51.41 34.47 15.48
CA VAL A 230 52.55 33.96 14.69
C VAL A 230 53.81 34.63 15.23
N VAL A 231 54.80 33.85 15.62
CA VAL A 231 56.11 34.35 16.06
C VAL A 231 57.13 34.06 14.96
N ILE A 232 57.85 35.09 14.53
CA ILE A 232 58.89 35.00 13.50
C ILE A 232 60.20 35.52 14.10
N GLY A 233 61.18 34.64 14.22
CA GLY A 233 62.50 34.93 14.77
C GLY A 233 63.61 34.87 13.75
N LYS A 234 64.69 35.62 13.97
CA LYS A 234 65.95 35.52 13.24
C LYS A 234 67.12 35.95 14.13
N GLN A 235 68.27 35.29 13.98
CA GLN A 235 69.53 35.76 14.55
C GLN A 235 70.05 36.99 13.77
N VAL A 236 70.50 38.02 14.49
CA VAL A 236 71.03 39.29 13.98
C VAL A 236 72.25 39.68 14.83
N ASN A 237 73.17 40.50 14.32
CA ASN A 237 74.38 40.90 15.04
C ASN A 237 74.24 42.33 15.62
N ASP A 238 74.80 42.55 16.81
CA ASP A 238 74.86 43.86 17.47
C ASP A 238 76.01 44.73 16.91
N PRO A 239 76.15 46.02 17.31
CA PRO A 239 77.22 46.91 16.84
C PRO A 239 78.65 46.51 17.29
N LYS A 240 78.81 45.37 17.99
CA LYS A 240 80.12 44.77 18.31
C LYS A 240 80.37 43.48 17.49
N GLY A 241 79.43 43.11 16.62
CA GLY A 241 79.48 41.92 15.78
C GLY A 241 78.89 40.66 16.42
N GLU A 242 78.40 40.74 17.65
CA GLU A 242 77.95 39.58 18.43
C GLU A 242 76.48 39.26 18.19
N ALA A 243 76.13 37.98 18.19
CA ALA A 243 74.78 37.52 17.85
C ALA A 243 73.74 37.82 18.95
N TYR A 244 72.51 38.14 18.54
CA TYR A 244 71.31 38.15 19.37
C TYR A 244 70.10 37.61 18.59
N GLU A 245 69.11 37.08 19.31
CA GLU A 245 67.86 36.60 18.74
C GLU A 245 66.85 37.77 18.67
N LEU A 246 66.30 38.05 17.50
CA LEU A 246 65.26 39.08 17.29
C LEU A 246 63.95 38.41 16.84
N TYR A 247 62.86 38.71 17.54
CA TYR A 247 61.53 38.14 17.33
C TYR A 247 60.46 39.19 17.07
N TYR A 248 59.60 38.90 16.11
CA TYR A 248 58.35 39.61 15.86
C TYR A 248 57.15 38.72 16.21
N LEU A 249 56.24 39.21 17.04
CA LEU A 249 55.05 38.50 17.52
C LEU A 249 53.79 39.19 16.96
N PHE A 250 53.12 38.53 16.01
CA PHE A 250 51.96 39.07 15.31
C PHE A 250 50.65 38.48 15.86
N PRO A 251 49.82 39.24 16.60
CA PRO A 251 48.56 38.74 17.15
C PRO A 251 47.54 38.36 16.06
N LEU A 252 46.89 37.22 16.27
CA LEU A 252 45.85 36.63 15.40
C LEU A 252 44.42 37.02 15.80
N THR A 253 44.25 37.99 16.71
CA THR A 253 42.94 38.34 17.29
C THR A 253 41.97 38.97 16.29
N GLN A 254 42.47 39.59 15.21
CA GLN A 254 41.62 40.13 14.14
C GLN A 254 41.08 39.00 13.25
N GLU A 255 41.92 38.01 12.97
CA GLU A 255 41.57 36.81 12.21
C GLU A 255 40.59 35.92 12.99
N GLU A 256 40.78 35.76 14.31
CA GLU A 256 39.82 35.05 15.18
C GLU A 256 38.46 35.77 15.24
N LYS A 257 38.44 37.10 15.41
CA LYS A 257 37.20 37.88 15.38
C LYS A 257 36.49 37.74 14.03
N SER A 258 37.22 37.90 12.92
CA SER A 258 36.70 37.72 11.55
C SER A 258 36.11 36.32 11.34
N LEU A 259 36.83 35.28 11.77
CA LEU A 259 36.36 33.90 11.69
C LEU A 259 35.16 33.63 12.61
N SER A 260 35.07 34.27 13.77
CA SER A 260 33.91 34.15 14.67
C SER A 260 32.65 34.80 14.09
N LEU A 261 32.78 35.95 13.44
CA LEU A 261 31.70 36.62 12.71
C LEU A 261 31.21 35.75 11.54
N VAL A 262 32.13 35.21 10.72
CA VAL A 262 31.78 34.31 9.62
C VAL A 262 31.09 33.03 10.11
N LYS A 263 31.58 32.42 11.20
CA LYS A 263 30.90 31.27 11.85
C LYS A 263 29.48 31.62 12.31
N GLY A 264 29.31 32.79 12.95
CA GLY A 264 28.01 33.26 13.43
C GLY A 264 27.01 33.46 12.29
N THR A 265 27.40 34.21 11.25
CA THR A 265 26.56 34.48 10.07
C THR A 265 26.22 33.22 9.28
N LEU A 266 27.15 32.26 9.15
CA LEU A 266 26.87 30.96 8.52
C LEU A 266 25.90 30.11 9.37
N ALA A 267 26.02 30.16 10.70
CA ALA A 267 25.13 29.42 11.59
C ALA A 267 23.70 29.99 11.57
N THR A 268 23.52 31.31 11.59
CA THR A 268 22.19 31.94 11.51
C THR A 268 21.56 31.75 10.13
N ALA A 269 22.31 31.97 9.04
CA ALA A 269 21.83 31.71 7.69
C ALA A 269 21.44 30.23 7.48
N GLY A 270 22.27 29.30 7.98
CA GLY A 270 21.98 27.87 7.94
C GLY A 270 20.71 27.49 8.70
N LEU A 271 20.48 28.09 9.88
CA LEU A 271 19.25 27.91 10.64
C LEU A 271 18.01 28.41 9.86
N PHE A 272 18.07 29.61 9.27
CA PHE A 272 16.98 30.13 8.44
C PHE A 272 16.66 29.21 7.25
N VAL A 273 17.67 28.67 6.56
CA VAL A 273 17.48 27.72 5.45
C VAL A 273 16.82 26.42 5.93
N VAL A 274 17.23 25.86 7.07
CA VAL A 274 16.62 24.63 7.62
C VAL A 274 15.17 24.87 8.05
N VAL A 275 14.86 26.02 8.67
CA VAL A 275 13.48 26.39 9.06
C VAL A 275 12.60 26.59 7.82
N LEU A 276 13.09 27.30 6.80
CA LEU A 276 12.36 27.54 5.54
C LEU A 276 12.03 26.22 4.82
N LEU A 277 13.01 25.32 4.70
CA LEU A 277 12.80 23.99 4.09
C LEU A 277 11.85 23.12 4.91
N GLY A 278 11.85 23.24 6.24
CA GLY A 278 10.87 22.61 7.11
C GLY A 278 9.44 23.11 6.88
N ALA A 279 9.27 24.43 6.73
CA ALA A 279 7.98 25.06 6.44
C ALA A 279 7.43 24.65 5.06
N ILE A 280 8.29 24.63 4.03
CA ILE A 280 7.93 24.17 2.68
C ILE A 280 7.51 22.68 2.71
N ALA A 281 8.28 21.82 3.40
CA ALA A 281 7.96 20.40 3.51
C ALA A 281 6.62 20.15 4.24
N TRP A 282 6.32 20.93 5.29
CA TRP A 282 5.03 20.90 5.98
C TRP A 282 3.87 21.35 5.07
N LEU A 283 4.06 22.43 4.30
CA LEU A 283 3.07 22.96 3.36
C LEU A 283 2.73 21.95 2.27
N VAL A 284 3.74 21.33 1.62
CA VAL A 284 3.54 20.28 0.60
C VAL A 284 2.83 19.05 1.19
N VAL A 285 3.15 18.66 2.42
CA VAL A 285 2.47 17.56 3.13
C VAL A 285 1.00 17.89 3.44
N ARG A 286 0.70 19.14 3.80
CA ARG A 286 -0.66 19.61 4.06
C ARG A 286 -1.50 19.67 2.79
N GLN A 287 -0.94 20.18 1.69
CA GLN A 287 -1.65 20.36 0.41
C GLN A 287 -1.79 19.05 -0.38
N VAL A 288 -0.72 18.27 -0.55
CA VAL A 288 -0.71 17.11 -1.49
C VAL A 288 -0.92 15.78 -0.77
N VAL A 289 -0.10 15.49 0.25
CA VAL A 289 -0.06 14.16 0.88
C VAL A 289 -1.32 13.86 1.70
N THR A 290 -1.95 14.88 2.27
CA THR A 290 -3.08 14.72 3.18
C THR A 290 -4.40 14.40 2.44
N PRO A 291 -4.81 15.13 1.37
CA PRO A 291 -6.00 14.77 0.59
C PRO A 291 -5.93 13.38 -0.05
N VAL A 292 -4.80 13.02 -0.67
CA VAL A 292 -4.61 11.70 -1.30
C VAL A 292 -4.81 10.55 -0.30
N ARG A 293 -4.37 10.72 0.95
CA ARG A 293 -4.60 9.74 2.01
C ARG A 293 -6.07 9.67 2.46
N MET A 294 -6.78 10.80 2.48
CA MET A 294 -8.22 10.81 2.75
C MET A 294 -8.99 10.12 1.64
N ALA A 295 -8.64 10.37 0.37
CA ALA A 295 -9.23 9.72 -0.80
C ALA A 295 -9.10 8.19 -0.73
N ALA A 296 -7.90 7.67 -0.44
CA ALA A 296 -7.67 6.23 -0.28
C ALA A 296 -8.53 5.60 0.84
N GLY A 297 -8.58 6.24 2.02
CA GLY A 297 -9.39 5.75 3.14
C GLY A 297 -10.91 5.88 2.92
N ILE A 298 -11.36 6.81 2.07
CA ILE A 298 -12.76 6.91 1.65
C ILE A 298 -13.10 5.82 0.62
N ALA A 299 -12.21 5.54 -0.33
CA ALA A 299 -12.36 4.46 -1.31
C ALA A 299 -12.46 3.08 -0.63
N GLU A 300 -11.64 2.82 0.40
CA GLU A 300 -11.70 1.62 1.23
C GLU A 300 -13.03 1.47 1.97
N ARG A 301 -13.60 2.58 2.50
CA ARG A 301 -14.93 2.56 3.13
C ARG A 301 -16.06 2.39 2.11
N LEU A 302 -15.90 2.93 0.90
CA LEU A 302 -16.84 2.77 -0.20
C LEU A 302 -16.90 1.29 -0.67
N SER A 303 -15.75 0.63 -0.82
CA SER A 303 -15.70 -0.81 -1.15
C SER A 303 -16.22 -1.70 -0.02
N ALA A 304 -16.12 -1.26 1.24
CA ALA A 304 -16.80 -1.87 2.40
C ALA A 304 -18.30 -1.52 2.51
N GLY A 305 -18.95 -1.10 1.42
CA GLY A 305 -20.39 -0.88 1.33
C GLY A 305 -20.90 0.46 1.86
N ARG A 306 -20.04 1.39 2.31
CA ARG A 306 -20.47 2.71 2.83
C ARG A 306 -20.71 3.71 1.70
N LEU A 307 -21.74 3.43 0.88
CA LEU A 307 -22.11 4.17 -0.33
C LEU A 307 -22.42 5.67 -0.12
N GLN A 308 -22.60 6.13 1.12
CA GLN A 308 -22.89 7.53 1.45
C GLN A 308 -21.61 8.38 1.69
N GLU A 309 -20.43 7.77 1.78
CA GLU A 309 -19.17 8.50 1.97
C GLU A 309 -18.85 9.37 0.74
N ARG A 310 -18.35 10.60 0.97
CA ARG A 310 -17.99 11.57 -0.08
C ARG A 310 -16.67 12.24 0.22
N MET A 311 -15.91 12.58 -0.82
CA MET A 311 -14.70 13.36 -0.70
C MET A 311 -15.03 14.85 -0.64
N LYS A 312 -14.45 15.58 0.32
CA LYS A 312 -14.55 17.04 0.35
C LYS A 312 -13.66 17.63 -0.76
N VAL A 313 -14.30 18.10 -1.81
CA VAL A 313 -13.68 18.91 -2.88
C VAL A 313 -13.41 20.32 -2.34
N THR A 314 -12.27 20.92 -2.68
CA THR A 314 -11.91 22.31 -2.34
C THR A 314 -10.82 22.79 -3.30
N GLY A 315 -11.04 23.91 -3.99
CA GLY A 315 -10.17 24.38 -5.08
C GLY A 315 -10.59 23.82 -6.45
N GLU A 316 -9.79 24.11 -7.47
CA GLU A 316 -10.02 23.73 -8.89
C GLU A 316 -8.86 22.89 -9.47
N ASP A 317 -7.98 22.38 -8.60
CA ASP A 317 -6.78 21.63 -8.99
C ASP A 317 -7.07 20.14 -9.32
N ASP A 318 -6.04 19.38 -9.68
CA ASP A 318 -6.18 17.95 -9.99
C ASP A 318 -6.65 17.11 -8.78
N ILE A 319 -6.49 17.59 -7.55
CA ILE A 319 -7.02 16.93 -6.34
C ILE A 319 -8.52 17.18 -6.21
N ALA A 320 -8.99 18.40 -6.52
CA ALA A 320 -10.41 18.72 -6.62
C ALA A 320 -11.09 17.90 -7.73
N ARG A 321 -10.50 17.86 -8.93
CA ARG A 321 -10.98 17.05 -10.08
C ARG A 321 -11.05 15.56 -9.74
N LEU A 322 -10.06 15.02 -9.02
CA LEU A 322 -10.08 13.65 -8.50
C LEU A 322 -11.24 13.41 -7.52
N GLY A 323 -11.49 14.37 -6.61
CA GLY A 323 -12.60 14.31 -5.67
C GLY A 323 -13.98 14.34 -6.34
N GLU A 324 -14.15 15.17 -7.37
CA GLU A 324 -15.37 15.21 -8.19
C GLU A 324 -15.58 13.89 -8.95
N ALA A 325 -14.54 13.39 -9.63
CA ALA A 325 -14.59 12.12 -10.35
C ALA A 325 -14.95 10.95 -9.42
N PHE A 326 -14.38 10.92 -8.21
CA PHE A 326 -14.72 9.94 -7.18
C PHE A 326 -16.17 10.09 -6.69
N ASN A 327 -16.63 11.30 -6.39
CA ASN A 327 -18.01 11.53 -5.93
C ASN A 327 -19.04 11.14 -7.01
N LYS A 328 -18.74 11.42 -8.29
CA LYS A 328 -19.55 11.01 -9.45
C LYS A 328 -19.55 9.49 -9.65
N MET A 329 -18.43 8.82 -9.41
CA MET A 329 -18.36 7.35 -9.39
C MET A 329 -19.24 6.77 -8.27
N ALA A 330 -19.12 7.28 -7.04
CA ALA A 330 -19.90 6.82 -5.89
C ALA A 330 -21.41 7.00 -6.11
N GLN A 331 -21.83 8.15 -6.64
CA GLN A 331 -23.23 8.43 -6.99
C GLN A 331 -23.75 7.46 -8.08
N ASN A 332 -22.98 7.24 -9.15
CA ASN A 332 -23.36 6.30 -10.22
C ASN A 332 -23.45 4.86 -9.72
N LEU A 333 -22.59 4.45 -8.79
CA LEU A 333 -22.64 3.12 -8.17
C LEU A 333 -23.88 2.97 -7.27
N GLN A 334 -24.16 3.97 -6.44
CA GLN A 334 -25.32 4.01 -5.56
C GLN A 334 -26.64 3.94 -6.34
N LEU A 335 -26.78 4.73 -7.42
CA LEU A 335 -27.95 4.70 -8.30
C LEU A 335 -28.15 3.32 -8.94
N LYS A 336 -27.08 2.66 -9.41
CA LYS A 336 -27.17 1.31 -9.99
C LYS A 336 -27.58 0.25 -8.98
N ILE A 337 -27.10 0.35 -7.74
CA ILE A 337 -27.48 -0.57 -6.66
C ILE A 337 -28.96 -0.39 -6.30
N GLN A 338 -29.44 0.85 -6.18
CA GLN A 338 -30.86 1.14 -5.97
C GLN A 338 -31.75 0.61 -7.12
N GLN A 339 -31.34 0.82 -8.37
CA GLN A 339 -32.02 0.27 -9.55
C GLN A 339 -32.11 -1.26 -9.53
N LEU A 340 -31.05 -1.96 -9.10
CA LEU A 340 -31.05 -3.42 -8.98
C LEU A 340 -31.92 -3.91 -7.81
N GLU A 341 -31.90 -3.24 -6.66
CA GLU A 341 -32.79 -3.54 -5.53
C GLU A 341 -34.26 -3.37 -5.91
N ASP A 342 -34.63 -2.26 -6.55
CA ASP A 342 -36.01 -1.99 -6.93
C ASP A 342 -36.50 -2.87 -8.07
N LEU A 343 -35.64 -3.22 -9.03
CA LEU A 343 -35.94 -4.23 -10.06
C LEU A 343 -36.19 -5.61 -9.41
N SER A 344 -35.36 -6.03 -8.45
CA SER A 344 -35.58 -7.28 -7.70
C SER A 344 -36.89 -7.22 -6.89
N ARG A 345 -37.18 -6.11 -6.19
CA ARG A 345 -38.45 -5.90 -5.46
C ARG A 345 -39.67 -5.92 -6.38
N MET A 346 -39.54 -5.44 -7.62
CA MET A 346 -40.61 -5.48 -8.62
C MET A 346 -40.81 -6.89 -9.18
N GLN A 347 -39.73 -7.62 -9.52
CA GLN A 347 -39.82 -9.03 -9.92
C GLN A 347 -40.50 -9.89 -8.86
N ARG A 348 -40.09 -9.76 -7.59
CA ARG A 348 -40.69 -10.52 -6.48
C ARG A 348 -42.18 -10.27 -6.29
N ARG A 349 -42.62 -9.00 -6.42
CA ARG A 349 -44.05 -8.65 -6.39
C ARG A 349 -44.79 -9.21 -7.60
N PHE A 350 -44.32 -8.91 -8.82
CA PHE A 350 -44.94 -9.39 -10.05
C PHE A 350 -45.19 -10.92 -10.06
N VAL A 351 -44.22 -11.71 -9.59
CA VAL A 351 -44.38 -13.18 -9.50
C VAL A 351 -45.43 -13.58 -8.45
N SER A 352 -45.51 -12.87 -7.32
CA SER A 352 -46.55 -13.06 -6.31
C SER A 352 -47.93 -12.69 -6.87
N ASP A 353 -48.05 -11.51 -7.46
CA ASP A 353 -49.30 -10.94 -7.95
C ASP A 353 -49.88 -11.84 -9.08
N VAL A 354 -49.06 -12.21 -10.06
CA VAL A 354 -49.43 -13.15 -11.14
C VAL A 354 -49.78 -14.55 -10.59
N SER A 355 -49.20 -14.98 -9.46
CA SER A 355 -49.60 -16.24 -8.81
C SER A 355 -51.04 -16.21 -8.28
N HIS A 356 -51.52 -15.06 -7.80
CA HIS A 356 -52.87 -14.89 -7.26
C HIS A 356 -53.89 -14.60 -8.37
N GLU A 357 -53.56 -13.72 -9.32
CA GLU A 357 -54.41 -13.36 -10.45
C GLU A 357 -54.69 -14.55 -11.39
N LEU A 358 -53.75 -15.49 -11.55
CA LEU A 358 -53.97 -16.69 -12.37
C LEU A 358 -54.64 -17.85 -11.60
N ARG A 359 -54.41 -17.99 -10.29
CA ARG A 359 -55.03 -19.07 -9.49
C ARG A 359 -56.53 -18.91 -9.35
N THR A 360 -57.00 -17.68 -9.10
CA THR A 360 -58.41 -17.40 -8.80
C THR A 360 -59.36 -17.77 -9.95
N PRO A 361 -59.18 -17.30 -11.20
CA PRO A 361 -60.04 -17.71 -12.33
C PRO A 361 -59.86 -19.19 -12.68
N LEU A 362 -58.66 -19.74 -12.52
CA LEU A 362 -58.39 -21.16 -12.81
C LEU A 362 -59.15 -22.08 -11.86
N THR A 363 -59.25 -21.74 -10.57
CA THR A 363 -60.08 -22.46 -9.59
C THR A 363 -61.56 -22.45 -10.00
N THR A 364 -62.07 -21.32 -10.52
CA THR A 364 -63.45 -21.23 -11.02
C THR A 364 -63.69 -22.10 -12.27
N VAL A 365 -62.75 -22.08 -13.23
CA VAL A 365 -62.83 -22.95 -14.41
C VAL A 365 -62.72 -24.42 -14.02
N ARG A 366 -61.86 -24.76 -13.05
CA ARG A 366 -61.76 -26.10 -12.48
C ARG A 366 -63.07 -26.56 -11.85
N MET A 367 -63.67 -25.78 -10.95
CA MET A 367 -64.96 -26.14 -10.33
C MET A 367 -66.06 -26.40 -11.37
N ALA A 368 -66.10 -25.63 -12.46
CA ALA A 368 -67.04 -25.86 -13.56
C ALA A 368 -66.73 -27.15 -14.34
N ALA A 369 -65.45 -27.42 -14.61
CA ALA A 369 -65.02 -28.63 -15.31
C ALA A 369 -65.17 -29.91 -14.46
N ASP A 370 -64.92 -29.84 -13.16
CA ASP A 370 -65.12 -30.95 -12.22
C ASP A 370 -66.62 -31.36 -12.18
N VAL A 371 -67.54 -30.39 -12.14
CA VAL A 371 -69.00 -30.66 -12.25
C VAL A 371 -69.38 -31.30 -13.60
N ILE A 372 -68.80 -30.82 -14.71
CA ILE A 372 -69.01 -31.42 -16.04
C ILE A 372 -68.40 -32.83 -16.11
N HIS A 373 -67.27 -33.06 -15.43
CA HIS A 373 -66.62 -34.36 -15.35
C HIS A 373 -67.43 -35.36 -14.52
N ASP A 374 -67.97 -34.98 -13.36
CA ASP A 374 -68.80 -35.87 -12.55
C ASP A 374 -70.11 -36.25 -13.27
N ALA A 375 -70.72 -35.31 -14.00
CA ALA A 375 -71.89 -35.56 -14.84
C ALA A 375 -71.63 -36.44 -16.08
N ARG A 376 -70.37 -36.80 -16.40
CA ARG A 376 -70.00 -37.53 -17.64
C ARG A 376 -70.69 -38.88 -17.85
N VAL A 377 -71.25 -39.48 -16.80
CA VAL A 377 -71.91 -40.78 -16.84
C VAL A 377 -73.26 -40.71 -17.56
N ASP A 378 -73.92 -39.56 -17.52
CA ASP A 378 -75.23 -39.31 -18.17
C ASP A 378 -75.10 -38.73 -19.59
N PHE A 379 -73.87 -38.55 -20.09
CA PHE A 379 -73.58 -37.97 -21.40
C PHE A 379 -73.45 -39.03 -22.51
N ASP A 380 -73.57 -38.60 -23.77
CA ASP A 380 -73.21 -39.46 -24.90
C ASP A 380 -71.68 -39.74 -24.91
N PRO A 381 -71.20 -40.82 -25.56
CA PRO A 381 -69.79 -41.21 -25.52
C PRO A 381 -68.79 -40.17 -26.03
N VAL A 382 -69.19 -39.24 -26.90
CA VAL A 382 -68.33 -38.16 -27.42
C VAL A 382 -68.26 -37.02 -26.42
N THR A 383 -69.38 -36.62 -25.82
CA THR A 383 -69.41 -35.59 -24.78
C THR A 383 -68.76 -36.06 -23.48
N ALA A 384 -68.97 -37.32 -23.07
CA ALA A 384 -68.28 -37.93 -21.93
C ALA A 384 -66.75 -37.92 -22.10
N ARG A 385 -66.26 -38.35 -23.28
CA ARG A 385 -64.82 -38.27 -23.64
C ARG A 385 -64.31 -36.83 -23.65
N SER A 386 -65.14 -35.87 -24.06
CA SER A 386 -64.77 -34.46 -24.06
C SER A 386 -64.62 -33.90 -22.65
N ALA A 387 -65.46 -34.34 -21.70
CA ALA A 387 -65.35 -34.02 -20.28
C ALA A 387 -64.12 -34.66 -19.60
N GLU A 388 -63.75 -35.89 -19.98
CA GLU A 388 -62.47 -36.51 -19.57
C GLU A 388 -61.27 -35.66 -20.05
N LEU A 389 -61.23 -35.33 -21.35
CA LEU A 389 -60.12 -34.58 -21.95
C LEU A 389 -59.99 -33.15 -21.42
N LEU A 390 -61.10 -32.51 -21.06
CA LEU A 390 -61.12 -31.17 -20.46
C LEU A 390 -60.48 -31.17 -19.07
N ALA A 391 -60.85 -32.13 -18.21
CA ALA A 391 -60.26 -32.29 -16.88
C ALA A 391 -58.75 -32.60 -16.97
N ASP A 392 -58.36 -33.54 -17.84
CA ASP A 392 -56.94 -33.86 -18.11
C ASP A 392 -56.12 -32.64 -18.57
N GLN A 393 -56.72 -31.71 -19.34
CA GLN A 393 -56.02 -30.49 -19.74
C GLN A 393 -55.95 -29.46 -18.61
N LEU A 394 -56.93 -29.40 -17.72
CA LEU A 394 -56.91 -28.49 -16.56
C LEU A 394 -55.88 -28.91 -15.51
N ASP A 395 -55.82 -30.19 -15.14
CA ASP A 395 -54.76 -30.71 -14.26
C ASP A 395 -53.36 -30.48 -14.85
N ARG A 396 -53.22 -30.64 -16.18
CA ARG A 396 -51.97 -30.33 -16.89
C ARG A 396 -51.64 -28.84 -16.88
N PHE A 397 -52.64 -27.96 -16.99
CA PHE A 397 -52.47 -26.51 -16.98
C PHE A 397 -52.16 -25.97 -15.57
N GLU A 398 -52.82 -26.47 -14.52
CA GLU A 398 -52.46 -26.19 -13.12
C GLU A 398 -51.04 -26.64 -12.80
N THR A 399 -50.63 -27.83 -13.25
CA THR A 399 -49.25 -28.31 -13.10
C THR A 399 -48.25 -27.41 -13.83
N LEU A 400 -48.55 -27.01 -15.08
CA LEU A 400 -47.72 -26.07 -15.86
C LEU A 400 -47.58 -24.72 -15.16
N LEU A 401 -48.68 -24.18 -14.62
CA LEU A 401 -48.69 -22.89 -13.92
C LEU A 401 -47.90 -22.97 -12.61
N ALA A 402 -48.10 -24.02 -11.81
CA ALA A 402 -47.36 -24.22 -10.55
C ALA A 402 -45.85 -24.43 -10.77
N ASP A 403 -45.46 -25.10 -11.86
CA ASP A 403 -44.06 -25.20 -12.29
C ASP A 403 -43.49 -23.85 -12.74
N LEU A 404 -44.24 -23.09 -13.56
CA LEU A 404 -43.81 -21.79 -14.08
C LEU A 404 -43.66 -20.73 -12.98
N LEU A 405 -44.56 -20.73 -11.99
CA LEU A 405 -44.49 -19.81 -10.85
C LEU A 405 -43.35 -20.18 -9.90
N GLU A 406 -43.07 -21.47 -9.66
CA GLU A 406 -41.90 -21.85 -8.84
C GLU A 406 -40.59 -21.42 -9.49
N ILE A 407 -40.38 -21.70 -10.78
CA ILE A 407 -39.13 -21.30 -11.46
C ILE A 407 -38.96 -19.78 -11.51
N SER A 408 -40.06 -19.01 -11.57
CA SER A 408 -40.01 -17.55 -11.48
C SER A 408 -39.73 -17.04 -10.05
N ARG A 409 -40.15 -17.77 -8.99
CA ARG A 409 -39.73 -17.49 -7.60
C ARG A 409 -38.26 -17.78 -7.36
N PHE A 410 -37.68 -18.76 -8.06
CA PHE A 410 -36.23 -18.96 -8.10
C PHE A 410 -35.51 -17.81 -8.81
N ASP A 411 -35.95 -17.40 -10.01
CA ASP A 411 -35.35 -16.28 -10.75
C ASP A 411 -35.39 -14.95 -9.98
N ALA A 412 -36.48 -14.68 -9.26
CA ALA A 412 -36.63 -13.49 -8.43
C ALA A 412 -35.87 -13.58 -7.07
N GLY A 413 -35.18 -14.70 -6.80
CA GLY A 413 -34.51 -14.96 -5.52
C GLY A 413 -35.47 -14.89 -4.33
N ALA A 414 -36.70 -15.39 -4.49
CA ALA A 414 -37.76 -15.41 -3.48
C ALA A 414 -38.04 -16.82 -2.90
N ALA A 415 -37.33 -17.83 -3.38
CA ALA A 415 -37.35 -19.17 -2.79
C ALA A 415 -36.50 -19.19 -1.51
N ALA A 416 -37.17 -19.22 -0.35
CA ALA A 416 -36.52 -19.54 0.93
C ALA A 416 -36.37 -21.06 1.07
N LEU A 417 -35.39 -21.47 1.88
CA LEU A 417 -35.17 -22.85 2.32
C LEU A 417 -35.58 -22.97 3.78
N GLU A 418 -36.51 -23.89 4.05
CA GLU A 418 -36.92 -24.28 5.41
C GLU A 418 -36.28 -25.65 5.68
N ALA A 419 -35.02 -25.64 6.12
CA ALA A 419 -34.22 -26.85 6.32
C ALA A 419 -34.44 -27.44 7.71
N GLU A 420 -34.96 -28.67 7.76
CA GLU A 420 -35.17 -29.43 9.00
C GLU A 420 -34.44 -30.79 8.95
N PRO A 421 -34.00 -31.36 10.09
CA PRO A 421 -33.33 -32.65 10.11
C PRO A 421 -34.30 -33.81 9.84
N ILE A 422 -34.32 -34.32 8.60
CA ILE A 422 -35.30 -35.32 8.12
C ILE A 422 -34.64 -36.63 7.68
N ASP A 423 -35.32 -37.77 7.88
CA ASP A 423 -34.88 -39.06 7.32
C ASP A 423 -35.41 -39.22 5.88
N LEU A 424 -34.50 -39.14 4.91
CA LEU A 424 -34.84 -39.18 3.49
C LEU A 424 -35.46 -40.51 3.05
N ARG A 425 -35.38 -41.58 3.87
CA ARG A 425 -36.12 -42.83 3.62
C ARG A 425 -37.62 -42.63 3.63
N GLU A 426 -38.14 -41.76 4.49
CA GLU A 426 -39.58 -41.52 4.60
C GLU A 426 -40.11 -40.73 3.39
N VAL A 427 -39.31 -39.79 2.89
CA VAL A 427 -39.59 -39.06 1.64
C VAL A 427 -39.57 -40.02 0.45
N VAL A 428 -38.56 -40.89 0.34
CA VAL A 428 -38.52 -41.92 -0.71
C VAL A 428 -39.71 -42.87 -0.63
N ARG A 429 -40.10 -43.34 0.57
CA ARG A 429 -41.28 -44.23 0.74
C ARG A 429 -42.58 -43.55 0.32
N ARG A 430 -42.80 -42.27 0.67
CA ARG A 430 -43.94 -41.48 0.20
C ARG A 430 -43.98 -41.38 -1.33
N VAL A 431 -42.86 -41.01 -1.95
CA VAL A 431 -42.75 -40.88 -3.41
C VAL A 431 -43.00 -42.20 -4.13
N VAL A 432 -42.41 -43.30 -3.66
CA VAL A 432 -42.60 -44.63 -4.27
C VAL A 432 -44.04 -45.12 -4.13
N SER A 433 -44.68 -44.87 -2.98
CA SER A 433 -46.10 -45.20 -2.78
C SER A 433 -47.01 -44.38 -3.69
N GLY A 434 -46.75 -43.08 -3.84
CA GLY A 434 -47.49 -42.21 -4.76
C GLY A 434 -47.27 -42.54 -6.25
N ALA A 435 -46.14 -43.16 -6.60
CA ALA A 435 -45.84 -43.61 -7.95
C ALA A 435 -46.44 -45.00 -8.29
N ALA A 436 -46.82 -45.81 -7.29
CA ALA A 436 -47.28 -47.18 -7.51
C ALA A 436 -48.46 -47.31 -8.51
N PRO A 437 -49.53 -46.47 -8.48
CA PRO A 437 -50.63 -46.58 -9.43
C PRO A 437 -50.27 -46.19 -10.87
N LEU A 438 -49.11 -45.57 -11.09
CA LEU A 438 -48.54 -45.35 -12.43
C LEU A 438 -47.63 -46.52 -12.82
N ALA A 439 -46.82 -47.01 -11.88
CA ALA A 439 -45.89 -48.12 -12.08
C ALA A 439 -46.65 -49.42 -12.44
N GLU A 440 -47.74 -49.74 -11.74
CA GLU A 440 -48.65 -50.86 -12.06
C GLU A 440 -49.23 -50.74 -13.48
N ARG A 441 -49.76 -49.57 -13.84
CA ARG A 441 -50.27 -49.28 -15.19
C ARG A 441 -49.19 -49.27 -16.29
N LYS A 442 -47.91 -49.35 -15.91
CA LYS A 442 -46.75 -49.48 -16.80
C LYS A 442 -46.04 -50.85 -16.67
N GLY A 443 -46.54 -51.78 -15.85
CA GLY A 443 -45.91 -53.07 -15.59
C GLY A 443 -44.54 -52.99 -14.91
N THR A 444 -44.24 -51.87 -14.23
CA THR A 444 -42.90 -51.54 -13.70
C THR A 444 -42.82 -51.77 -12.19
N THR A 445 -41.80 -52.48 -11.71
CA THR A 445 -41.51 -52.58 -10.26
C THR A 445 -40.60 -51.45 -9.80
N VAL A 446 -40.94 -50.75 -8.72
CA VAL A 446 -40.04 -49.76 -8.10
C VAL A 446 -39.39 -50.35 -6.85
N ARG A 447 -38.06 -50.49 -6.84
CA ARG A 447 -37.29 -51.18 -5.80
C ARG A 447 -36.37 -50.21 -5.06
N VAL A 448 -36.53 -50.12 -3.75
CA VAL A 448 -35.67 -49.28 -2.89
C VAL A 448 -34.47 -50.09 -2.39
N LEU A 449 -33.27 -49.49 -2.38
CA LEU A 449 -32.04 -50.08 -1.87
C LEU A 449 -31.34 -49.12 -0.89
N GLY A 450 -30.78 -49.64 0.20
CA GLY A 450 -30.01 -48.84 1.17
C GLY A 450 -30.86 -48.14 2.24
N ASP A 451 -32.14 -48.51 2.39
CA ASP A 451 -33.05 -47.98 3.42
C ASP A 451 -32.87 -48.62 4.82
N GLN A 452 -31.87 -49.50 4.96
CA GLN A 452 -31.64 -50.32 6.15
C GLN A 452 -31.14 -49.52 7.36
N GLN A 453 -30.64 -48.29 7.16
CA GLN A 453 -30.19 -47.36 8.19
C GLN A 453 -30.76 -45.96 7.93
N PRO A 454 -31.01 -45.12 8.95
CA PRO A 454 -31.50 -43.76 8.78
C PRO A 454 -30.59 -42.90 7.87
N VAL A 455 -31.20 -42.20 6.90
CA VAL A 455 -30.47 -41.34 5.94
C VAL A 455 -30.83 -39.89 6.25
N VAL A 456 -30.31 -39.39 7.36
CA VAL A 456 -30.68 -38.08 7.93
C VAL A 456 -29.79 -36.95 7.40
N ALA A 457 -30.44 -35.89 6.93
CA ALA A 457 -29.85 -34.61 6.51
C ALA A 457 -30.81 -33.44 6.81
N GLU A 458 -30.26 -32.23 6.94
CA GLU A 458 -31.03 -30.98 7.07
C GLU A 458 -31.53 -30.49 5.70
N ALA A 459 -32.85 -30.54 5.46
CA ALA A 459 -33.45 -30.25 4.16
C ALA A 459 -34.95 -29.87 4.23
N ASP A 460 -35.46 -29.17 3.20
CA ASP A 460 -36.90 -28.95 2.99
C ASP A 460 -37.52 -30.24 2.45
N ALA A 461 -38.26 -30.96 3.31
CA ALA A 461 -38.86 -32.25 2.97
C ALA A 461 -39.76 -32.18 1.73
N ARG A 462 -40.51 -31.09 1.56
CA ARG A 462 -41.48 -30.91 0.46
C ARG A 462 -40.76 -30.66 -0.87
N ARG A 463 -39.64 -29.93 -0.86
CA ARG A 463 -38.77 -29.76 -2.04
C ARG A 463 -38.06 -31.05 -2.42
N VAL A 464 -37.49 -31.77 -1.45
CA VAL A 464 -36.85 -33.07 -1.73
C VAL A 464 -37.90 -34.09 -2.22
N GLU A 465 -39.13 -34.04 -1.71
CA GLU A 465 -40.24 -34.85 -2.24
C GLU A 465 -40.57 -34.47 -3.70
N ARG A 466 -40.64 -33.18 -4.05
CA ARG A 466 -40.84 -32.71 -5.43
C ARG A 466 -39.73 -33.19 -6.37
N VAL A 467 -38.46 -33.05 -5.96
CA VAL A 467 -37.30 -33.54 -6.70
C VAL A 467 -37.44 -35.03 -6.97
N LEU A 468 -37.61 -35.83 -5.92
CA LEU A 468 -37.68 -37.28 -6.01
C LEU A 468 -38.90 -37.77 -6.81
N ARG A 469 -40.07 -37.14 -6.64
CA ARG A 469 -41.27 -37.41 -7.44
C ARG A 469 -40.99 -37.20 -8.93
N ASN A 470 -40.37 -36.08 -9.30
CA ASN A 470 -40.03 -35.81 -10.69
C ASN A 470 -39.02 -36.81 -11.25
N LEU A 471 -38.05 -37.28 -10.46
CA LEU A 471 -37.11 -38.33 -10.89
C LEU A 471 -37.78 -39.70 -11.04
N VAL A 472 -38.60 -40.13 -10.07
CA VAL A 472 -39.24 -41.46 -10.06
C VAL A 472 -40.33 -41.56 -11.12
N VAL A 473 -41.16 -40.52 -11.31
CA VAL A 473 -42.18 -40.49 -12.38
C VAL A 473 -41.51 -40.57 -13.76
N ASN A 474 -40.47 -39.77 -14.02
CA ASN A 474 -39.72 -39.85 -15.28
C ASN A 474 -39.11 -41.25 -15.51
N ALA A 475 -38.57 -41.88 -14.46
CA ALA A 475 -38.00 -43.22 -14.55
C ALA A 475 -39.05 -44.29 -14.89
N VAL A 476 -40.27 -44.20 -14.35
CA VAL A 476 -41.39 -45.09 -14.67
C VAL A 476 -41.95 -44.81 -16.07
N GLU A 477 -42.07 -43.55 -16.49
CA GLU A 477 -42.58 -43.20 -17.83
C GLU A 477 -41.62 -43.56 -18.97
N HIS A 478 -40.31 -43.53 -18.73
CA HIS A 478 -39.27 -43.77 -19.73
C HIS A 478 -38.56 -45.12 -19.59
N GLY A 479 -38.80 -45.87 -18.50
CA GLY A 479 -38.21 -47.17 -18.19
C GLY A 479 -38.67 -48.36 -19.05
N GLU A 480 -39.59 -48.15 -20.01
CA GLU A 480 -40.08 -49.18 -20.94
C GLU A 480 -40.68 -50.43 -20.27
N GLY A 481 -41.28 -50.28 -19.08
CA GLY A 481 -41.86 -51.40 -18.31
C GLY A 481 -40.85 -52.22 -17.51
N LYS A 482 -39.58 -51.79 -17.46
CA LYS A 482 -38.50 -52.45 -16.71
C LYS A 482 -38.38 -51.83 -15.31
N ASP A 483 -37.92 -52.62 -14.34
CA ASP A 483 -37.71 -52.19 -12.94
C ASP A 483 -36.99 -50.83 -12.82
N VAL A 484 -37.44 -50.02 -11.86
CA VAL A 484 -36.78 -48.77 -11.44
C VAL A 484 -36.14 -48.99 -10.07
N ILE A 485 -34.85 -48.66 -9.94
CA ILE A 485 -34.10 -48.82 -8.69
C ILE A 485 -33.87 -47.44 -8.05
N VAL A 486 -34.32 -47.26 -6.81
CA VAL A 486 -34.07 -46.06 -6.00
C VAL A 486 -33.09 -46.42 -4.89
N LYS A 487 -31.84 -45.97 -5.00
CA LYS A 487 -30.77 -46.26 -4.05
C LYS A 487 -30.46 -45.06 -3.16
N LEU A 488 -30.44 -45.25 -1.85
CA LEU A 488 -29.94 -44.28 -0.88
C LEU A 488 -28.53 -44.67 -0.36
N ALA A 489 -27.74 -43.67 0.05
CA ALA A 489 -26.54 -43.85 0.87
C ALA A 489 -26.12 -42.54 1.58
N ALA A 490 -25.45 -42.67 2.72
CA ALA A 490 -24.84 -41.56 3.47
C ALA A 490 -23.33 -41.83 3.69
N ALA A 491 -22.47 -40.84 3.39
CA ALA A 491 -21.02 -40.92 3.62
C ALA A 491 -20.36 -39.53 3.55
N GLY A 492 -19.29 -39.32 4.33
CA GLY A 492 -18.36 -38.20 4.12
C GLY A 492 -18.96 -36.79 4.21
N GLY A 493 -19.98 -36.58 5.06
CA GLY A 493 -20.70 -35.31 5.19
C GLY A 493 -21.86 -35.12 4.21
N ALA A 494 -22.11 -36.08 3.32
CA ALA A 494 -23.17 -36.01 2.32
C ALA A 494 -24.14 -37.20 2.39
N VAL A 495 -25.35 -36.98 1.87
CA VAL A 495 -26.33 -38.02 1.51
C VAL A 495 -26.54 -37.99 0.00
N ALA A 496 -26.82 -39.14 -0.60
CA ALA A 496 -27.21 -39.22 -2.00
C ALA A 496 -28.35 -40.20 -2.23
N ILE A 497 -29.17 -39.87 -3.22
CA ILE A 497 -30.24 -40.71 -3.73
C ILE A 497 -30.06 -40.82 -5.25
N ALA A 498 -29.98 -42.05 -5.76
CA ALA A 498 -29.90 -42.32 -7.18
C ALA A 498 -31.15 -43.07 -7.64
N VAL A 499 -31.83 -42.53 -8.66
CA VAL A 499 -32.95 -43.16 -9.35
C VAL A 499 -32.43 -43.69 -10.69
N ARG A 500 -32.54 -45.00 -10.91
CA ARG A 500 -32.02 -45.75 -12.06
C ARG A 500 -33.17 -46.41 -12.80
N ASP A 501 -33.33 -46.11 -14.09
CA ASP A 501 -34.19 -46.85 -15.02
C ASP A 501 -33.35 -47.71 -15.98
N TYR A 502 -33.98 -48.62 -16.72
CA TYR A 502 -33.35 -49.46 -17.75
C TYR A 502 -33.95 -49.27 -19.16
N GLY A 503 -34.65 -48.16 -19.39
CA GLY A 503 -35.39 -47.87 -20.62
C GLY A 503 -34.55 -47.25 -21.74
N VAL A 504 -35.14 -46.27 -22.43
CA VAL A 504 -34.56 -45.64 -23.63
C VAL A 504 -33.18 -44.99 -23.39
N GLY A 505 -32.94 -44.49 -22.17
CA GLY A 505 -31.73 -43.77 -21.79
C GLY A 505 -31.57 -42.40 -22.47
N LEU A 506 -30.34 -41.91 -22.52
CA LEU A 506 -29.99 -40.57 -23.01
C LEU A 506 -28.95 -40.65 -24.13
N LYS A 507 -29.08 -39.82 -25.17
CA LYS A 507 -28.08 -39.70 -26.24
C LYS A 507 -26.86 -38.88 -25.78
N PRO A 508 -25.68 -39.02 -26.41
CA PRO A 508 -24.51 -38.21 -26.09
C PRO A 508 -24.82 -36.70 -26.08
N GLY A 509 -24.49 -36.02 -24.99
CA GLY A 509 -24.78 -34.59 -24.78
C GLY A 509 -26.17 -34.26 -24.23
N GLU A 510 -27.13 -35.20 -24.23
CA GLU A 510 -28.45 -34.96 -23.64
C GLU A 510 -28.41 -34.86 -22.12
N ALA A 511 -27.53 -35.62 -21.44
CA ALA A 511 -27.37 -35.60 -19.98
C ALA A 511 -27.00 -34.22 -19.37
N THR A 512 -26.50 -33.28 -20.18
CA THR A 512 -26.28 -31.87 -19.76
C THR A 512 -27.50 -30.99 -20.06
N ARG A 513 -28.34 -31.38 -21.03
CA ARG A 513 -29.54 -30.64 -21.49
C ARG A 513 -30.85 -31.07 -20.82
N VAL A 514 -30.92 -32.26 -20.20
CA VAL A 514 -32.12 -32.73 -19.46
C VAL A 514 -32.61 -31.76 -18.37
N PHE A 515 -31.75 -30.89 -17.86
CA PHE A 515 -32.10 -29.86 -16.86
C PHE A 515 -32.40 -28.48 -17.45
N SER A 516 -32.37 -28.31 -18.78
CA SER A 516 -32.76 -27.06 -19.44
C SER A 516 -34.29 -26.89 -19.45
N ARG A 517 -34.76 -25.67 -19.18
CA ARG A 517 -36.19 -25.33 -19.15
C ARG A 517 -36.86 -25.67 -20.49
N PHE A 518 -38.02 -26.32 -20.42
CA PHE A 518 -38.83 -26.79 -21.56
C PHE A 518 -38.16 -27.84 -22.47
N TRP A 519 -36.98 -28.37 -22.11
CA TRP A 519 -36.26 -29.32 -22.96
C TRP A 519 -36.86 -30.73 -22.89
N ARG A 520 -36.97 -31.42 -24.04
CA ARG A 520 -37.38 -32.82 -24.17
C ARG A 520 -36.58 -33.52 -25.28
N ALA A 521 -36.29 -34.82 -25.13
CA ALA A 521 -35.44 -35.60 -26.05
C ALA A 521 -36.11 -35.99 -27.39
N ASP A 522 -37.45 -35.92 -27.46
CA ASP A 522 -38.27 -36.19 -28.64
C ASP A 522 -39.55 -35.31 -28.60
N PRO A 523 -39.68 -34.29 -29.45
CA PRO A 523 -40.87 -33.44 -29.52
C PRO A 523 -42.13 -34.16 -30.03
N ALA A 524 -42.02 -35.25 -30.81
CA ALA A 524 -43.18 -35.92 -31.40
C ALA A 524 -44.01 -36.67 -30.34
N ARG A 525 -43.35 -37.26 -29.33
CA ARG A 525 -43.99 -37.93 -28.18
C ARG A 525 -44.68 -36.98 -27.19
N ALA A 526 -44.53 -35.67 -27.32
CA ALA A 526 -45.01 -34.68 -26.35
C ALA A 526 -46.55 -34.59 -26.21
N ARG A 527 -47.30 -35.15 -27.17
CA ARG A 527 -48.77 -35.27 -27.13
C ARG A 527 -49.28 -36.51 -26.36
N THR A 528 -48.52 -37.61 -26.32
CA THR A 528 -48.96 -38.89 -25.71
C THR A 528 -48.24 -39.26 -24.42
N THR A 529 -47.12 -38.59 -24.10
CA THR A 529 -46.46 -38.66 -22.79
C THR A 529 -46.49 -37.26 -22.16
N GLY A 530 -47.46 -37.05 -21.27
CA GLY A 530 -47.73 -35.76 -20.65
C GLY A 530 -46.53 -35.24 -19.88
N GLY A 531 -46.10 -34.00 -20.16
CA GLY A 531 -44.91 -33.45 -19.50
C GLY A 531 -44.62 -32.02 -19.88
N THR A 532 -44.17 -31.23 -18.90
CA THR A 532 -43.94 -29.77 -19.01
C THR A 532 -42.57 -29.41 -19.55
N GLY A 533 -41.57 -30.29 -19.36
CA GLY A 533 -40.16 -29.95 -19.56
C GLY A 533 -39.60 -28.99 -18.50
N LEU A 534 -40.35 -28.71 -17.42
CA LEU A 534 -39.92 -27.86 -16.31
C LEU A 534 -39.53 -28.66 -15.06
N GLY A 535 -40.13 -29.84 -14.84
CA GLY A 535 -39.92 -30.64 -13.63
C GLY A 535 -38.46 -30.99 -13.31
N LEU A 536 -37.62 -31.25 -14.32
CA LEU A 536 -36.19 -31.49 -14.14
C LEU A 536 -35.38 -30.21 -13.91
N SER A 537 -35.76 -29.08 -14.53
CA SER A 537 -35.10 -27.80 -14.26
C SER A 537 -35.43 -27.29 -12.85
N ILE A 538 -36.66 -27.47 -12.38
CA ILE A 538 -37.08 -27.12 -11.02
C ILE A 538 -36.39 -28.03 -10.01
N ALA A 539 -36.30 -29.33 -10.28
CA ALA A 539 -35.56 -30.26 -9.43
C ALA A 539 -34.07 -29.90 -9.31
N LEU A 540 -33.46 -29.27 -10.33
CA LEU A 540 -32.10 -28.75 -10.26
C LEU A 540 -32.00 -27.48 -9.39
N GLU A 541 -32.95 -26.55 -9.48
CA GLU A 541 -32.95 -25.35 -8.61
C GLU A 541 -33.30 -25.69 -7.15
N ASP A 542 -34.25 -26.60 -6.90
CA ASP A 542 -34.53 -27.15 -5.57
C ASP A 542 -33.26 -27.80 -4.98
N ALA A 543 -32.54 -28.62 -5.76
CA ALA A 543 -31.28 -29.23 -5.31
C ALA A 543 -30.19 -28.18 -5.02
N ARG A 544 -30.03 -27.16 -5.87
CA ARG A 544 -29.08 -26.05 -5.66
C ARG A 544 -29.39 -25.22 -4.43
N LEU A 545 -30.67 -25.00 -4.11
CA LEU A 545 -31.10 -24.25 -2.94
C LEU A 545 -30.62 -24.90 -1.63
N HIS A 546 -30.50 -26.23 -1.61
CA HIS A 546 -29.93 -27.02 -0.51
C HIS A 546 -28.39 -27.09 -0.51
N GLY A 547 -27.69 -26.30 -1.34
CA GLY A 547 -26.25 -26.47 -1.59
C GLY A 547 -25.89 -27.78 -2.31
N GLY A 548 -26.89 -28.48 -2.84
CA GLY A 548 -26.80 -29.83 -3.38
C GLY A 548 -26.43 -29.91 -4.86
N TRP A 549 -26.21 -31.14 -5.33
CA TRP A 549 -25.98 -31.46 -6.74
C TRP A 549 -27.10 -32.38 -7.25
N LEU A 550 -27.73 -32.01 -8.36
CA LEU A 550 -28.53 -32.93 -9.17
C LEU A 550 -27.81 -33.17 -10.50
N GLN A 551 -27.57 -34.44 -10.84
CA GLN A 551 -26.77 -34.83 -12.01
C GLN A 551 -27.40 -36.03 -12.72
N ALA A 552 -27.21 -36.13 -14.03
CA ALA A 552 -27.70 -37.21 -14.86
C ALA A 552 -26.56 -37.98 -15.54
N TRP A 553 -26.78 -39.28 -15.72
CA TRP A 553 -26.05 -40.16 -16.63
C TRP A 553 -27.07 -40.96 -17.44
N GLY A 554 -26.70 -41.43 -18.63
CA GLY A 554 -27.54 -42.34 -19.39
C GLY A 554 -26.86 -42.80 -20.67
N GLU A 555 -27.34 -43.91 -21.21
CA GLU A 555 -26.78 -44.55 -22.40
C GLU A 555 -27.92 -45.07 -23.29
N PRO A 556 -27.88 -44.91 -24.64
CA PRO A 556 -29.00 -45.32 -25.50
C PRO A 556 -29.29 -46.82 -25.39
N GLY A 557 -30.54 -47.15 -25.01
CA GLY A 557 -30.98 -48.53 -24.72
C GLY A 557 -30.33 -49.17 -23.49
N GLY A 558 -29.69 -48.37 -22.64
CA GLY A 558 -29.10 -48.77 -21.35
C GLY A 558 -29.71 -48.04 -20.15
N GLY A 559 -30.86 -47.37 -20.35
CA GLY A 559 -31.53 -46.52 -19.36
C GLY A 559 -30.74 -45.27 -18.94
N SER A 560 -31.26 -44.57 -17.94
CA SER A 560 -30.60 -43.42 -17.31
C SER A 560 -30.43 -43.62 -15.79
N GLN A 561 -29.58 -42.78 -15.18
CA GLN A 561 -29.47 -42.64 -13.74
C GLN A 561 -29.43 -41.16 -13.36
N PHE A 562 -30.38 -40.72 -12.56
CA PHE A 562 -30.38 -39.39 -11.95
C PHE A 562 -29.92 -39.48 -10.51
N ARG A 563 -28.94 -38.67 -10.12
CA ARG A 563 -28.33 -38.65 -8.78
C ARG A 563 -28.53 -37.30 -8.13
N LEU A 564 -29.35 -37.26 -7.07
CA LEU A 564 -29.39 -36.17 -6.10
C LEU A 564 -28.29 -36.40 -5.05
N THR A 565 -27.59 -35.35 -4.65
CA THR A 565 -26.65 -35.34 -3.52
C THR A 565 -26.89 -34.08 -2.71
N LEU A 566 -27.08 -34.20 -1.41
CA LEU A 566 -27.29 -33.10 -0.47
C LEU A 566 -26.22 -33.17 0.64
N PRO A 567 -25.79 -32.04 1.21
CA PRO A 567 -25.01 -32.06 2.45
C PRO A 567 -25.87 -32.63 3.59
N ARG A 568 -25.24 -33.13 4.66
CA ARG A 568 -25.96 -33.59 5.86
C ARG A 568 -26.39 -32.45 6.78
N THR A 569 -25.64 -31.36 6.73
CA THR A 569 -25.77 -30.16 7.56
C THR A 569 -25.95 -28.98 6.61
N ALA A 570 -26.83 -28.04 6.95
CA ALA A 570 -26.96 -26.80 6.19
C ALA A 570 -25.62 -26.06 6.11
N ASP A 571 -25.41 -25.32 5.03
CA ASP A 571 -24.19 -24.55 4.71
C ASP A 571 -22.85 -25.35 4.61
N GLU A 572 -22.82 -26.67 4.82
CA GLU A 572 -21.59 -27.46 4.63
C GLU A 572 -21.32 -27.76 3.14
N PRO A 573 -20.13 -27.41 2.58
CA PRO A 573 -19.84 -27.61 1.16
C PRO A 573 -19.61 -29.08 0.79
N LEU A 574 -20.38 -29.57 -0.20
CA LEU A 574 -20.25 -30.93 -0.74
C LEU A 574 -18.84 -31.23 -1.27
N ARG A 575 -18.18 -32.21 -0.65
CA ARG A 575 -16.84 -32.73 -1.04
C ARG A 575 -16.90 -33.93 -1.99
N GLY A 576 -18.07 -34.53 -2.17
CA GLY A 576 -18.26 -35.75 -2.94
C GLY A 576 -19.68 -36.30 -2.78
N SER A 577 -19.97 -37.43 -3.42
CA SER A 577 -21.28 -38.09 -3.37
C SER A 577 -21.15 -39.57 -3.00
N PRO A 578 -21.93 -40.09 -2.02
CA PRO A 578 -21.88 -41.49 -1.58
C PRO A 578 -22.21 -42.55 -2.64
N ILE A 579 -22.84 -42.17 -3.77
CA ILE A 579 -23.23 -43.08 -4.85
C ILE A 579 -22.53 -42.64 -6.15
N PRO A 580 -21.90 -43.52 -6.95
CA PRO A 580 -21.31 -43.14 -8.23
C PRO A 580 -22.37 -42.66 -9.24
N LEU A 581 -22.02 -41.71 -10.11
CA LEU A 581 -22.93 -41.15 -11.12
C LEU A 581 -23.14 -42.11 -12.31
N GLU A 582 -22.10 -42.82 -12.72
CA GLU A 582 -22.20 -43.95 -13.65
C GLU A 582 -22.53 -45.23 -12.86
N PRO A 583 -23.62 -45.97 -13.18
CA PRO A 583 -23.99 -47.21 -12.49
C PRO A 583 -23.05 -48.36 -12.86
N LYS A 584 -22.95 -49.37 -11.97
CA LYS A 584 -22.08 -50.55 -12.16
C LYS A 584 -22.48 -51.43 -13.36
N ASP A 585 -23.67 -51.25 -13.90
CA ASP A 585 -24.25 -52.05 -14.99
C ASP A 585 -24.15 -51.38 -16.38
N SER A 586 -23.52 -50.20 -16.49
CA SER A 586 -23.25 -49.52 -17.76
C SER A 586 -22.47 -50.42 -18.74
N ARG A 587 -22.58 -50.21 -20.06
CA ARG A 587 -21.83 -51.07 -21.02
C ARG A 587 -20.32 -51.03 -20.78
N ARG A 588 -19.81 -49.90 -20.29
CA ARG A 588 -18.41 -49.68 -19.93
C ARG A 588 -17.96 -50.47 -18.71
N ASN A 589 -18.76 -50.49 -17.64
CA ASN A 589 -18.44 -51.22 -16.41
C ASN A 589 -18.74 -52.73 -16.52
N ARG A 590 -19.67 -53.12 -17.39
CA ARG A 590 -20.02 -54.53 -17.64
C ARG A 590 -18.88 -55.36 -18.22
N GLY A 591 -17.88 -54.73 -18.85
CA GLY A 591 -16.66 -55.39 -19.33
C GLY A 591 -15.71 -55.89 -18.22
N GLU A 592 -15.95 -55.56 -16.95
CA GLU A 592 -15.16 -56.02 -15.80
C GLU A 592 -15.86 -57.13 -14.97
N LEU A 593 -17.02 -57.64 -15.44
CA LEU A 593 -17.87 -58.61 -14.76
C LEU A 593 -18.10 -59.86 -15.63
N ASP A 594 -17.94 -61.04 -15.04
CA ASP A 594 -18.21 -62.33 -15.70
C ASP A 594 -19.69 -62.76 -15.57
N ASP A 595 -20.11 -63.73 -16.39
CA ASP A 595 -21.47 -64.32 -16.44
C ASP A 595 -22.02 -64.82 -15.09
N ALA A 596 -21.17 -65.00 -14.07
CA ALA A 596 -21.55 -65.37 -12.71
C ALA A 596 -21.79 -64.18 -11.76
N GLY A 597 -21.67 -62.92 -12.23
CA GLY A 597 -21.89 -61.71 -11.43
C GLY A 597 -20.81 -61.38 -10.39
N VAL A 598 -19.69 -62.10 -10.41
CA VAL A 598 -18.54 -61.90 -9.48
C VAL A 598 -17.52 -60.96 -10.14
N PRO A 599 -16.92 -59.99 -9.41
CA PRO A 599 -15.85 -59.15 -9.95
C PRO A 599 -14.60 -59.97 -10.27
N ARG A 600 -14.03 -59.81 -11.47
CA ARG A 600 -12.67 -60.32 -11.75
C ARG A 600 -11.66 -59.57 -10.88
N GLY A 601 -10.74 -60.30 -10.26
CA GLY A 601 -9.81 -59.78 -9.25
C GLY A 601 -8.75 -58.82 -9.80
N GLY A 602 -9.12 -57.55 -9.99
CA GLY A 602 -8.20 -56.43 -10.21
C GLY A 602 -7.81 -55.77 -8.88
N GLY A 603 -6.51 -55.60 -8.63
CA GLY A 603 -6.00 -55.08 -7.35
C GLY A 603 -6.47 -53.65 -7.00
N GLN A 604 -6.51 -53.35 -5.70
CA GLN A 604 -6.95 -52.08 -5.12
C GLN A 604 -6.34 -50.86 -5.85
N LYS A 605 -7.20 -50.11 -6.56
CA LYS A 605 -6.90 -48.75 -7.02
C LYS A 605 -7.81 -47.76 -6.33
N SER A 606 -7.33 -47.23 -5.21
CA SER A 606 -7.92 -46.08 -4.53
C SER A 606 -8.07 -44.93 -5.52
N ALA A 607 -9.29 -44.47 -5.78
CA ALA A 607 -9.60 -43.49 -6.82
C ALA A 607 -9.15 -42.07 -6.44
N THR A 608 -7.84 -41.82 -6.52
CA THR A 608 -7.26 -40.48 -6.38
C THR A 608 -7.50 -39.71 -7.68
N VAL A 609 -8.57 -38.93 -7.71
CA VAL A 609 -8.83 -37.95 -8.78
C VAL A 609 -8.19 -36.61 -8.40
N PRO A 610 -7.58 -35.84 -9.32
CA PRO A 610 -6.78 -34.68 -8.94
C PRO A 610 -7.61 -33.57 -8.28
N ALA A 611 -7.10 -33.01 -7.19
CA ALA A 611 -7.55 -31.72 -6.71
C ALA A 611 -7.17 -30.64 -7.74
N GLN A 612 -8.13 -29.83 -8.18
CA GLN A 612 -7.81 -28.55 -8.79
C GLN A 612 -7.22 -27.64 -7.69
N PRO A 613 -5.99 -27.13 -7.83
CA PRO A 613 -5.42 -26.25 -6.81
C PRO A 613 -6.13 -24.89 -6.82
N ALA A 614 -6.53 -24.41 -5.64
CA ALA A 614 -6.96 -23.04 -5.48
C ALA A 614 -5.73 -22.12 -5.59
N THR A 615 -5.70 -21.24 -6.59
CA THR A 615 -4.52 -20.44 -6.93
C THR A 615 -4.44 -19.13 -6.14
N GLU A 616 -4.18 -19.20 -4.83
CA GLU A 616 -3.66 -18.03 -4.11
C GLU A 616 -2.18 -17.79 -4.51
N GLN A 617 -1.88 -16.60 -5.04
CA GLN A 617 -0.55 -16.28 -5.57
C GLN A 617 0.32 -15.53 -4.54
N ALA A 618 1.35 -16.21 -4.02
CA ALA A 618 2.39 -15.62 -3.17
C ALA A 618 3.78 -15.70 -3.84
N SER A 619 4.05 -14.72 -4.70
CA SER A 619 5.32 -14.33 -5.36
C SER A 619 6.65 -15.00 -4.92
N ALA A 620 7.37 -15.60 -5.89
CA ALA A 620 8.83 -15.58 -5.94
C ALA A 620 9.37 -15.67 -7.40
N ALA A 621 10.27 -14.74 -7.75
CA ALA A 621 10.94 -14.55 -9.04
C ALA A 621 11.77 -15.77 -9.52
N ARG A 622 12.24 -15.93 -10.78
CA ARG A 622 12.62 -15.00 -11.90
C ARG A 622 12.27 -15.70 -13.25
N THR A 623 12.22 -15.08 -14.45
CA THR A 623 13.21 -14.21 -15.12
C THR A 623 12.56 -13.44 -16.28
N SER A 624 13.17 -12.32 -16.69
CA SER A 624 12.68 -11.38 -17.71
C SER A 624 12.84 -11.83 -19.17
N LEU A 625 11.80 -11.59 -19.98
CA LEU A 625 11.89 -11.37 -21.43
C LEU A 625 11.16 -10.06 -21.79
N THR A 626 11.53 -9.43 -22.89
CA THR A 626 11.10 -8.07 -23.25
C THR A 626 9.68 -8.00 -23.84
N PRO A 627 8.95 -6.89 -23.62
CA PRO A 627 7.58 -6.76 -24.10
C PRO A 627 7.55 -6.51 -25.61
N ARG A 628 6.76 -7.31 -26.34
CA ARG A 628 6.36 -6.98 -27.72
C ARG A 628 5.02 -6.26 -27.67
N THR A 629 4.96 -5.06 -28.24
CA THR A 629 3.71 -4.29 -28.34
C THR A 629 2.66 -5.06 -29.14
N ALA A 630 1.45 -5.14 -28.60
CA ALA A 630 0.27 -5.72 -29.25
C ALA A 630 -0.87 -4.69 -29.18
N THR A 631 -1.55 -4.50 -30.30
CA THR A 631 -2.58 -3.47 -30.48
C THR A 631 -3.90 -3.82 -29.80
N THR A 632 -4.60 -2.80 -29.31
CA THR A 632 -5.96 -2.93 -28.78
C THR A 632 -6.96 -3.26 -29.88
N SER A 633 -7.74 -4.32 -29.71
CA SER A 633 -9.01 -4.53 -30.43
C SER A 633 -10.15 -3.84 -29.67
N PRO A 634 -11.06 -3.11 -30.34
CA PRO A 634 -12.14 -2.40 -29.65
C PRO A 634 -13.23 -3.33 -29.12
N THR A 635 -13.84 -2.94 -28.01
CA THR A 635 -14.99 -3.62 -27.40
C THR A 635 -16.24 -3.44 -28.25
N ALA A 636 -17.04 -4.49 -28.44
CA ALA A 636 -18.34 -4.42 -29.09
C ALA A 636 -19.43 -3.98 -28.10
N ASP A 637 -20.31 -3.09 -28.55
CA ASP A 637 -21.49 -2.62 -27.80
C ASP A 637 -22.63 -3.67 -27.89
N PRO A 638 -23.19 -4.15 -26.77
CA PRO A 638 -24.27 -5.15 -26.77
C PRO A 638 -25.67 -4.59 -27.11
N THR A 639 -25.76 -3.51 -27.89
CA THR A 639 -27.01 -2.75 -28.13
C THR A 639 -27.33 -2.53 -29.62
N ALA A 640 -27.38 -3.59 -30.42
CA ALA A 640 -27.74 -3.52 -31.85
C ALA A 640 -28.69 -4.64 -32.29
N LEU A 641 -29.87 -4.28 -32.81
CA LEU A 641 -30.74 -5.19 -33.57
C LEU A 641 -30.31 -5.24 -35.05
N PRO A 642 -30.48 -6.36 -35.76
CA PRO A 642 -30.15 -6.47 -37.18
C PRO A 642 -31.25 -5.88 -38.08
N GLY A 643 -30.89 -5.06 -39.07
CA GLY A 643 -31.86 -4.50 -40.01
C GLY A 643 -31.28 -3.80 -41.23
N ASN A 644 -31.27 -4.50 -42.37
CA ASN A 644 -30.99 -4.04 -43.74
C ASN A 644 -29.65 -3.32 -44.02
N GLY A 645 -29.25 -3.30 -45.30
CA GLY A 645 -27.97 -2.75 -45.73
C GLY A 645 -28.06 -1.95 -47.03
N ALA A 646 -27.02 -1.15 -47.27
CA ALA A 646 -26.78 -0.43 -48.52
C ALA A 646 -25.29 -0.55 -48.89
N ARG A 647 -24.97 -0.48 -50.19
CA ARG A 647 -23.67 -0.89 -50.74
C ARG A 647 -23.08 0.22 -51.62
N VAL A 648 -22.14 1.03 -51.10
CA VAL A 648 -21.47 2.08 -51.88
C VAL A 648 -19.94 2.08 -51.68
N VAL A 649 -19.26 1.67 -52.75
CA VAL A 649 -17.96 2.11 -53.31
C VAL A 649 -16.96 2.86 -52.40
N SER A 650 -15.74 2.34 -52.33
CA SER A 650 -14.54 3.05 -51.82
C SER A 650 -13.79 3.80 -52.93
N ARG A 651 -13.21 4.98 -52.63
CA ARG A 651 -12.18 5.63 -53.46
C ARG A 651 -11.18 6.40 -52.55
N PRO A 652 -9.85 6.36 -52.82
CA PRO A 652 -8.85 6.81 -51.85
C PRO A 652 -8.50 8.30 -51.95
N VAL A 653 -7.94 8.84 -50.85
CA VAL A 653 -7.29 10.16 -50.77
C VAL A 653 -5.82 9.95 -50.34
N PRO A 654 -4.82 10.52 -51.04
CA PRO A 654 -3.40 10.35 -50.70
C PRO A 654 -2.75 11.61 -50.10
N GLY A 655 -1.63 11.42 -49.39
CA GLY A 655 -0.55 12.42 -49.31
C GLY A 655 -0.36 13.14 -47.96
N GLY A 656 0.89 13.24 -47.51
CA GLY A 656 1.29 14.02 -46.33
C GLY A 656 2.60 13.54 -45.68
N GLY A 657 3.76 13.76 -46.32
CA GLY A 657 5.02 13.17 -45.86
C GLY A 657 6.33 13.70 -46.46
N ALA A 658 6.64 14.98 -46.21
CA ALA A 658 7.97 15.62 -46.25
C ALA A 658 8.77 15.75 -47.59
N GLY A 659 9.38 16.93 -47.79
CA GLY A 659 10.59 17.09 -48.63
C GLY A 659 10.75 18.40 -49.43
N GLY A 660 11.62 19.32 -48.98
CA GLY A 660 12.48 20.11 -49.89
C GLY A 660 12.22 21.62 -50.12
N ALA A 661 12.86 22.46 -49.30
CA ALA A 661 13.69 23.64 -49.66
C ALA A 661 13.17 24.89 -50.45
N ARG A 662 13.55 26.09 -49.93
CA ARG A 662 13.82 27.39 -50.61
C ARG A 662 12.59 28.21 -51.12
N GLN A 663 12.58 29.55 -51.20
CA GLN A 663 13.50 30.63 -50.74
C GLN A 663 12.90 32.05 -51.02
N HIS A 664 13.09 33.04 -50.11
CA HIS A 664 12.81 34.51 -50.26
C HIS A 664 11.34 34.93 -50.54
N ASP A 665 10.83 36.15 -50.26
CA ASP A 665 11.30 37.31 -49.46
C ASP A 665 10.09 38.20 -49.00
N ASP A 666 10.40 39.26 -48.23
CA ASP A 666 9.64 40.52 -47.99
C ASP A 666 8.46 40.63 -46.99
N GLU A 667 8.36 41.87 -46.45
CA GLU A 667 7.45 42.46 -45.44
C GLU A 667 6.56 43.56 -46.13
N PRO A 668 5.75 44.46 -45.48
CA PRO A 668 5.16 44.48 -44.12
C PRO A 668 3.66 44.96 -44.02
N ALA A 669 3.01 44.65 -42.87
CA ALA A 669 2.08 45.54 -42.13
C ALA A 669 0.64 45.89 -42.71
N PRO A 670 -0.23 46.70 -42.03
CA PRO A 670 -0.94 46.31 -40.77
C PRO A 670 -2.40 46.85 -40.54
N ARG A 671 -3.00 46.53 -39.36
CA ARG A 671 -4.19 47.16 -38.67
C ARG A 671 -5.57 46.81 -39.27
N THR A 672 -6.75 46.99 -38.62
CA THR A 672 -7.25 47.75 -37.42
C THR A 672 -8.15 46.85 -36.52
N THR A 673 -8.03 46.76 -35.18
CA THR A 673 -8.44 47.63 -34.04
C THR A 673 -9.95 47.83 -33.79
N ALA A 674 -10.43 47.48 -32.58
CA ALA A 674 -11.68 47.97 -31.97
C ALA A 674 -11.63 47.88 -30.41
N ASP A 675 -11.89 48.97 -29.70
CA ASP A 675 -12.18 49.06 -28.25
C ASP A 675 -12.80 50.44 -27.91
N SER A 676 -13.29 50.59 -26.66
CA SER A 676 -13.63 51.82 -25.92
C SER A 676 -15.08 52.38 -25.94
N ARG A 677 -15.78 52.15 -24.82
CA ARG A 677 -16.39 53.12 -23.85
C ARG A 677 -17.30 54.27 -24.34
N GLY A 678 -18.39 54.51 -23.59
CA GLY A 678 -19.15 55.79 -23.53
C GLY A 678 -18.52 56.82 -22.56
N PRO A 679 -19.26 57.78 -21.93
CA PRO A 679 -20.71 57.76 -21.62
C PRO A 679 -21.46 59.14 -21.71
N ASP A 680 -22.64 59.20 -21.07
CA ASP A 680 -23.32 60.34 -20.40
C ASP A 680 -24.29 61.35 -21.11
N ARG A 681 -25.50 61.45 -20.51
CA ARG A 681 -26.42 62.59 -20.28
C ARG A 681 -27.18 63.31 -21.41
N ALA A 682 -28.52 63.32 -21.29
CA ALA A 682 -29.34 64.52 -21.01
C ALA A 682 -30.83 64.17 -20.70
N ASP A 683 -31.50 64.96 -19.86
CA ASP A 683 -32.95 64.92 -19.54
C ASP A 683 -33.79 65.68 -20.61
N THR A 684 -35.14 65.77 -20.66
CA THR A 684 -36.28 65.62 -19.71
C THR A 684 -37.53 65.06 -20.48
N ALA A 685 -38.83 65.05 -20.09
CA ALA A 685 -39.65 65.53 -18.95
C ALA A 685 -41.05 64.82 -18.95
N GLY A 686 -41.66 64.66 -17.76
CA GLY A 686 -43.13 64.64 -17.54
C GLY A 686 -43.93 63.37 -17.86
N ALA A 687 -45.05 63.05 -17.18
CA ALA A 687 -45.65 63.66 -15.99
C ALA A 687 -46.66 62.71 -15.27
N ALA A 688 -47.00 63.02 -14.00
CA ALA A 688 -47.92 62.31 -13.06
C ALA A 688 -47.49 60.88 -12.62
N GLY A 689 -47.76 60.38 -11.41
CA GLY A 689 -48.42 60.93 -10.20
C GLY A 689 -49.10 59.78 -9.41
N ASN A 690 -49.21 59.72 -8.08
CA ASN A 690 -48.82 60.66 -7.02
C ASN A 690 -48.68 59.94 -5.64
N LEU A 691 -47.58 60.20 -4.90
CA LEU A 691 -47.30 60.12 -3.44
C LEU A 691 -47.86 59.02 -2.48
N GLY A 692 -47.03 58.64 -1.49
CA GLY A 692 -47.40 57.92 -0.24
C GLY A 692 -47.65 58.90 0.92
N PRO A 693 -46.93 58.89 2.08
CA PRO A 693 -45.83 57.98 2.51
C PRO A 693 -45.67 57.78 4.06
N VAL A 694 -44.47 57.37 4.52
CA VAL A 694 -43.73 57.78 5.77
C VAL A 694 -43.98 57.10 7.16
N ASP A 695 -42.94 56.35 7.57
CA ASP A 695 -42.06 56.35 8.78
C ASP A 695 -42.49 56.20 10.28
N ASP A 696 -41.70 55.35 10.96
CA ASP A 696 -40.99 55.47 12.26
C ASP A 696 -41.59 55.63 13.69
N ALA A 697 -40.95 54.85 14.59
CA ALA A 697 -40.48 55.16 15.95
C ALA A 697 -41.42 55.27 17.19
N ALA A 698 -41.42 54.15 17.95
CA ALA A 698 -40.88 54.05 19.34
C ALA A 698 -41.76 54.20 20.62
N HIS A 699 -41.19 53.62 21.70
CA HIS A 699 -41.40 53.85 23.15
C HIS A 699 -42.56 53.21 23.98
N THR A 700 -42.20 52.07 24.61
CA THR A 700 -42.31 51.75 26.07
C THR A 700 -43.66 51.64 26.83
N ALA A 701 -43.96 50.42 27.32
CA ALA A 701 -44.37 50.09 28.71
C ALA A 701 -44.53 48.55 28.90
N SER A 702 -44.61 47.92 30.09
CA SER A 702 -43.93 48.10 31.39
C SER A 702 -44.36 47.00 32.39
N ARG A 703 -43.41 46.23 32.99
CA ARG A 703 -43.60 45.26 34.12
C ARG A 703 -44.48 44.01 33.81
N GLY A 704 -44.42 42.89 34.55
CA GLY A 704 -43.49 42.47 35.62
C GLY A 704 -43.77 41.06 36.22
N ASN A 705 -42.70 40.43 36.73
CA ASN A 705 -42.55 39.24 37.60
C ASN A 705 -43.50 39.13 38.84
N PRO A 706 -43.49 38.05 39.67
CA PRO A 706 -43.14 36.61 39.46
C PRO A 706 -43.99 35.57 40.29
N ASP A 707 -43.57 34.29 40.27
CA ASP A 707 -43.48 33.31 41.41
C ASP A 707 -44.71 32.77 42.21
N LEU A 708 -44.87 31.42 42.30
CA LEU A 708 -44.66 30.61 43.53
C LEU A 708 -45.20 29.14 43.50
N SER A 709 -44.36 28.17 43.90
CA SER A 709 -44.70 26.87 44.58
C SER A 709 -45.45 25.76 43.76
N HIS A 710 -45.54 24.47 44.16
CA HIS A 710 -45.22 23.76 45.44
C HIS A 710 -45.02 22.22 45.24
N ALA A 711 -44.07 21.57 45.95
CA ALA A 711 -43.87 20.09 46.10
C ALA A 711 -43.67 19.24 44.80
N GLY A 712 -43.20 17.98 44.75
CA GLY A 712 -42.63 16.98 45.70
C GLY A 712 -42.50 15.60 44.98
N ALA A 713 -41.73 14.58 45.41
CA ALA A 713 -40.79 14.45 46.53
C ALA A 713 -39.65 13.39 46.29
N GLU A 714 -39.76 12.17 46.84
CA GLU A 714 -38.76 11.07 46.92
C GLU A 714 -38.67 10.17 45.65
N GLY A 715 -37.63 9.36 45.39
CA GLY A 715 -36.38 9.13 46.12
C GLY A 715 -36.15 7.67 46.58
N ALA A 716 -35.55 6.81 45.74
CA ALA A 716 -35.08 5.46 46.10
C ALA A 716 -33.95 4.99 45.15
N ASP A 717 -33.11 4.06 45.60
CA ASP A 717 -31.83 3.69 44.96
C ASP A 717 -31.62 2.16 44.88
N GLU A 718 -30.63 1.75 44.09
CA GLU A 718 -29.76 0.54 44.21
C GLU A 718 -30.34 -0.86 44.57
N GLN A 719 -30.05 -1.90 43.76
CA GLN A 719 -29.15 -3.04 44.14
C GLN A 719 -29.09 -4.22 43.13
N GLN A 720 -28.13 -5.13 43.36
CA GLN A 720 -27.70 -6.22 42.48
C GLN A 720 -28.07 -7.63 43.01
N GLU A 721 -27.78 -8.64 42.16
CA GLU A 721 -27.48 -10.04 42.48
C GLU A 721 -28.57 -11.02 43.02
N ALA A 722 -28.94 -11.94 42.11
CA ALA A 722 -28.67 -13.38 42.23
C ALA A 722 -29.70 -14.39 42.81
N ARG A 723 -29.85 -15.48 42.01
CA ARG A 723 -30.22 -16.88 42.33
C ARG A 723 -31.70 -17.31 42.44
N ARG A 724 -31.96 -18.48 41.80
CA ARG A 724 -33.05 -19.47 41.98
C ARG A 724 -34.48 -18.93 41.74
N GLY A 725 -35.17 -19.23 40.65
CA GLY A 725 -35.15 -20.45 39.84
C GLY A 725 -36.53 -21.14 39.89
N ARG A 726 -37.16 -21.25 38.72
CA ARG A 726 -38.08 -22.33 38.35
C ARG A 726 -37.98 -22.56 36.84
#